data_AF-A0A960F9L9-F1
#
_entry.id   AF-A0A960F9L9-F1
#
_cell.length_a   1.000
_cell.length_b   1.000
_cell.length_c   1.000
_cell.angle_alpha   90.00
_cell.angle_beta   90.00
_cell.angle_gamma   90.00
#
_symmetry.space_group_name_H-M   'P 1'
#
loop_
_entity.id
_entity.type
_entity.pdbx_description
1 polymer ?
#
loop_
_entity_poly.entity_id
_entity_poly.type
_entity_poly.pdbx_seq_one_letter_code
_entity_poly.pdbx_strand_id
1 'polypeptide(L)'
;MPDTRARAPAARIDVMTGPPTEVGSRDCRRRRTPQAASPSVAREGYALVIASYATAALGLLYWLAAGRLYDEEVVGVCAALISALTFLANVATLGLKNGLIRFVPGAGRHTQRLVIASYSVTFAVGAVAAVAFIAGRRWWAADIGLHPITFVSGLFVVSTAFWVVFVLQDSVLVGLRRASWVPVENSIFAVAKLALLVAFADRAARWGVFYSWVIPVVPIVIAISVATAWALRQVPVERRHDGEMPVRTIIRFAAADYGASLTWLAATTLLPLEVLARAGGETNAHYFMAWSIAFGLYQVVGNFGDAYVASAAADHANADRLLGQVARHALLLTVPGVTVVVIGAPWILGFVGQSYADEATIALRLLALSTLPFLVVGLSIARARVELRLRSVSLTFGTLSIAVLVLSSALLGPYGASGVAAGWLIAQTLVAAALVIAQRRDIPRIWSADAPPKRLAPLGAITDLQPTIPRSGASPFVAPSLLRRRARTGLRRLRPLRPFGRVRSLRPEQQTLVTTVLVVGAGAALWLHAAANTDLQGMNDLGLLSVTPVTFYLALGIVVLGALHLLRRPELPERALLAHLGALIVFIHGFTPLVYGTLRYGWAWKHVGLVEYIQRNGSVDRDIAQLDVYHNWPGFFSASALLSNIAGTENTMRIAIWAPVVFSLLTLVALRFVLQQLTDDRRVVWLTCLFYFATNWVGQEYFSPQAMAHVLYLIIIGLVLLAFGKDAERRPSTGLTAITTILVIALVSSHQLTPGALVTAVLGLTLTRQLRSKIPAVIVLAVPALWAATFAFPYVRRNVGGELGSFGTLFGNADGSLAETATQSEGQQLVSLMGRTAVVAIGLFAVIGLIRRWRLGHRDIAAAVLMVSPAGLLAANDFDGEIIFRVFLFAVPFLALFAARALLPTVTASFDRRSVVAASAMVAIVLTGFLFGHFGKERQNYFSPDEIAAANSILDLAPDGALIIEAEPYYATNLLRYERFEHVPFSKEPPESRDRVLADPAGVFAEWLRSTDEPTGFVVFTRSQQALAEATGDLPIGTISRLTAALESAPEFELVFTSPNATVFRLREETP
;
A
#
# COMPACT_ATOMS: atom_id res chain seq x y z
N MET A 1 26.56 -57.58 54.98
CA MET A 1 25.64 -57.79 53.85
C MET A 1 25.46 -56.45 53.12
N PRO A 2 25.42 -56.43 51.77
CA PRO A 2 25.71 -55.25 50.94
C PRO A 2 24.56 -54.99 49.92
N ASP A 3 24.64 -54.25 48.80
CA ASP A 3 25.59 -53.29 48.19
C ASP A 3 24.71 -52.34 47.31
N THR A 4 25.07 -51.10 46.97
CA THR A 4 25.83 -50.74 45.75
C THR A 4 26.00 -49.21 45.76
N ARG A 5 27.20 -48.60 45.81
CA ARG A 5 28.32 -48.49 44.83
C ARG A 5 27.98 -47.73 43.53
N ALA A 6 28.79 -46.78 43.04
CA ALA A 6 29.99 -46.16 43.62
C ALA A 6 30.36 -44.80 43.00
N ARG A 7 30.75 -43.87 43.88
CA ARG A 7 31.88 -42.91 43.86
C ARG A 7 32.60 -42.56 42.53
N ALA A 8 32.78 -41.26 42.32
CA ALA A 8 33.97 -40.68 41.67
C ALA A 8 35.01 -40.24 42.74
N PRO A 9 36.33 -40.36 42.51
CA PRO A 9 37.36 -39.87 43.43
C PRO A 9 38.02 -38.56 42.97
N ALA A 10 38.59 -37.81 43.91
CA ALA A 10 39.47 -36.67 43.67
C ALA A 10 40.95 -37.05 43.92
N ALA A 11 41.87 -36.51 43.13
CA ALA A 11 43.32 -36.49 43.35
C ALA A 11 43.87 -35.26 42.60
N ARG A 12 44.42 -34.25 43.31
CA ARG A 12 45.82 -34.07 43.72
C ARG A 12 46.76 -33.65 42.58
N ILE A 13 47.51 -32.58 42.88
CA ILE A 13 48.52 -31.95 42.04
C ILE A 13 49.88 -32.54 42.46
N ASP A 14 50.72 -32.87 41.49
CA ASP A 14 52.15 -33.06 41.68
C ASP A 14 52.94 -32.21 40.67
N VAL A 15 54.13 -31.78 41.08
CA VAL A 15 55.00 -30.88 40.31
C VAL A 15 56.32 -31.60 40.00
N MET A 16 56.73 -31.60 38.73
CA MET A 16 58.14 -31.82 38.37
C MET A 16 58.57 -30.91 37.22
N THR A 17 59.87 -30.60 37.22
CA THR A 17 60.51 -29.51 36.47
C THR A 17 61.15 -29.95 35.15
N GLY A 18 61.26 -29.01 34.19
CA GLY A 18 62.03 -29.17 32.96
C GLY A 18 62.62 -27.82 32.48
N PRO A 19 63.83 -27.80 31.89
CA PRO A 19 64.56 -26.57 31.54
C PRO A 19 64.15 -25.97 30.17
N PRO A 20 64.57 -24.72 29.84
CA PRO A 20 63.90 -23.90 28.83
C PRO A 20 64.39 -24.16 27.39
N THR A 21 63.48 -24.01 26.42
CA THR A 21 63.83 -23.93 24.98
C THR A 21 63.17 -22.73 24.29
N GLU A 22 64.04 -21.98 23.64
CA GLU A 22 63.92 -20.82 22.74
C GLU A 22 62.52 -20.39 22.23
N VAL A 23 62.20 -19.11 22.45
CA VAL A 23 61.05 -18.42 21.85
C VAL A 23 61.37 -18.02 20.40
N GLY A 24 61.14 -18.96 19.48
CA GLY A 24 61.15 -18.70 18.03
C GLY A 24 59.86 -18.00 17.57
N SER A 25 59.99 -16.83 16.95
CA SER A 25 58.86 -16.02 16.47
C SER A 25 57.97 -16.76 15.45
N ARG A 26 56.68 -16.94 15.75
CA ARG A 26 55.67 -17.32 14.75
C ARG A 26 54.42 -16.45 14.78
N ASP A 27 54.22 -15.84 13.62
CA ASP A 27 53.17 -14.95 13.15
C ASP A 27 51.74 -15.27 13.66
N CYS A 28 51.29 -14.58 14.71
CA CYS A 28 49.94 -14.75 15.25
C CYS A 28 48.92 -13.91 14.46
N ARG A 29 48.55 -14.40 13.26
CA ARG A 29 47.45 -13.81 12.47
C ARG A 29 46.15 -13.87 13.27
N ARG A 30 45.78 -12.75 13.90
CA ARG A 30 44.46 -12.54 14.51
C ARG A 30 43.36 -12.86 13.48
N ARG A 31 42.68 -14.00 13.66
CA ARG A 31 41.39 -14.26 13.03
C ARG A 31 40.41 -13.19 13.51
N ARG A 32 40.20 -12.15 12.71
CA ARG A 32 39.04 -11.27 12.86
C ARG A 32 37.80 -12.14 12.64
N THR A 33 37.03 -12.37 13.71
CA THR A 33 35.63 -12.74 13.56
C THR A 33 34.96 -11.69 12.65
N PRO A 34 34.06 -12.08 11.72
CA PRO A 34 33.30 -11.10 10.96
C PRO A 34 32.41 -10.36 11.95
N GLN A 35 32.79 -9.14 12.29
CA GLN A 35 31.93 -8.24 13.04
C GLN A 35 30.70 -8.00 12.15
N ALA A 36 29.55 -8.49 12.59
CA ALA A 36 28.32 -8.39 11.81
C ALA A 36 28.11 -6.93 11.41
N ALA A 37 28.02 -6.66 10.11
CA ALA A 37 27.94 -5.30 9.61
C ALA A 37 26.70 -4.64 10.24
N SER A 38 26.92 -3.60 11.05
CA SER A 38 25.85 -2.81 11.65
C SER A 38 24.91 -2.32 10.54
N PRO A 39 23.58 -2.40 10.71
CA PRO A 39 22.65 -1.96 9.68
C PRO A 39 22.96 -0.54 9.24
N SER A 40 22.92 -0.29 7.93
CA SER A 40 23.10 1.07 7.42
C SER A 40 21.97 1.97 7.96
N VAL A 41 22.31 3.11 8.55
CA VAL A 41 21.35 4.10 9.11
C VAL A 41 20.22 4.45 8.14
N ALA A 42 20.52 4.52 6.83
CA ALA A 42 19.53 4.72 5.79
C ALA A 42 18.45 3.62 5.76
N ARG A 43 18.81 2.34 5.95
CA ARG A 43 17.87 1.20 6.00
C ARG A 43 16.96 1.29 7.22
N GLU A 44 17.49 1.68 8.37
CA GLU A 44 16.70 1.90 9.60
C GLU A 44 15.73 3.07 9.40
N GLY A 45 16.20 4.21 8.89
CA GLY A 45 15.36 5.36 8.54
C GLY A 45 14.26 5.01 7.53
N TYR A 46 14.57 4.30 6.44
CA TYR A 46 13.55 3.85 5.48
C TYR A 46 12.52 2.90 6.12
N ALA A 47 12.93 2.00 7.03
CA ALA A 47 12.01 1.09 7.71
C ALA A 47 11.05 1.84 8.64
N LEU A 48 11.56 2.83 9.40
CA LEU A 48 10.74 3.69 10.25
C LEU A 48 9.77 4.55 9.42
N VAL A 49 10.24 5.14 8.32
CA VAL A 49 9.38 5.90 7.39
C VAL A 49 8.24 5.03 6.84
N ILE A 50 8.52 3.81 6.35
CA ILE A 50 7.49 2.89 5.85
C ILE A 50 6.47 2.56 6.94
N ALA A 51 6.92 2.27 8.17
CA ALA A 51 6.04 1.98 9.30
C ALA A 51 5.14 3.18 9.65
N SER A 52 5.69 4.39 9.76
CA SER A 52 4.90 5.59 10.03
C SER A 52 3.93 5.94 8.91
N TYR A 53 4.30 5.71 7.65
CA TYR A 53 3.40 5.95 6.51
C TYR A 53 2.22 4.97 6.50
N ALA A 54 2.42 3.71 6.89
CA ALA A 54 1.32 2.76 7.04
C ALA A 54 0.32 3.21 8.13
N THR A 55 0.81 3.70 9.27
CA THR A 55 -0.07 4.27 10.32
C THR A 55 -0.72 5.59 9.87
N ALA A 56 0.01 6.46 9.18
CA ALA A 56 -0.51 7.72 8.67
C ALA A 56 -1.60 7.52 7.61
N ALA A 57 -1.48 6.50 6.75
CA ALA A 57 -2.51 6.16 5.76
C ALA A 57 -3.86 5.78 6.44
N LEU A 58 -3.83 4.97 7.50
CA LEU A 58 -5.03 4.66 8.29
C LEU A 58 -5.61 5.90 8.99
N GLY A 59 -4.75 6.80 9.47
CA GLY A 59 -5.16 8.09 10.02
C GLY A 59 -5.81 9.00 8.98
N LEU A 60 -5.25 9.05 7.77
CA LEU A 60 -5.76 9.84 6.64
C LEU A 60 -7.12 9.32 6.15
N LEU A 61 -7.28 7.99 6.02
CA LEU A 61 -8.56 7.37 5.67
C LEU A 61 -9.66 7.71 6.69
N TYR A 62 -9.33 7.71 7.98
CA TYR A 62 -10.25 8.13 9.04
C TYR A 62 -10.68 9.60 8.88
N TRP A 63 -9.75 10.52 8.62
CA TRP A 63 -10.08 11.94 8.49
C TRP A 63 -10.76 12.29 7.17
N LEU A 64 -10.43 11.59 6.08
CA LEU A 64 -11.15 11.68 4.81
C LEU A 64 -12.61 11.25 4.99
N ALA A 65 -12.86 10.11 5.65
CA ALA A 65 -14.22 9.69 5.99
C ALA A 65 -14.92 10.71 6.91
N ALA A 66 -14.21 11.29 7.89
CA ALA A 66 -14.80 12.29 8.78
C ALA A 66 -15.22 13.56 8.04
N GLY A 67 -14.38 14.07 7.13
CA GLY A 67 -14.69 15.27 6.31
C GLY A 67 -15.79 15.06 5.26
N ARG A 68 -16.19 13.81 4.98
CA ARG A 68 -17.26 13.45 4.05
C ARG A 68 -18.58 13.08 4.73
N LEU A 69 -18.52 12.51 5.95
CA LEU A 69 -19.68 12.02 6.69
C LEU A 69 -20.21 13.00 7.73
N TYR A 70 -19.51 14.11 7.98
CA TYR A 70 -19.85 15.10 9.01
C TYR A 70 -19.61 16.53 8.52
N ASP A 71 -20.46 17.45 8.98
CA ASP A 71 -20.31 18.88 8.73
C ASP A 71 -18.94 19.42 9.20
N GLU A 72 -18.40 20.40 8.49
CA GLU A 72 -17.06 20.94 8.72
C GLU A 72 -16.93 21.55 10.13
N GLU A 73 -17.98 22.24 10.62
CA GLU A 73 -18.02 22.74 11.99
C GLU A 73 -17.87 21.61 13.03
N VAL A 74 -18.56 20.48 12.82
CA VAL A 74 -18.51 19.30 13.71
C VAL A 74 -17.12 18.65 13.68
N VAL A 75 -16.54 18.48 12.49
CA VAL A 75 -15.18 17.96 12.31
C VAL A 75 -14.18 18.86 13.04
N GLY A 76 -14.29 20.18 12.89
CA GLY A 76 -13.44 21.16 13.54
C GLY A 76 -13.55 21.17 15.06
N VAL A 77 -14.76 21.17 15.62
CA VAL A 77 -14.98 21.10 17.08
C VAL A 77 -14.43 19.78 17.64
N CYS A 78 -14.69 18.65 17.00
CA CYS A 78 -14.21 17.35 17.44
C CYS A 78 -12.68 17.22 17.30
N ALA A 79 -12.07 17.76 16.25
CA ALA A 79 -10.62 17.79 16.07
C ALA A 79 -9.92 18.62 17.15
N ALA A 80 -10.49 19.75 17.55
CA ALA A 80 -10.00 20.55 18.66
C ALA A 80 -10.10 19.79 20.00
N LEU A 81 -11.22 19.09 20.26
CA LEU A 81 -11.40 18.25 21.45
C LEU A 81 -10.40 17.09 21.52
N ILE A 82 -10.19 16.38 20.41
CA ILE A 82 -9.20 15.30 20.31
C ILE A 82 -7.79 15.85 20.54
N SER A 83 -7.51 17.06 20.05
CA SER A 83 -6.23 17.74 20.26
C SER A 83 -6.03 18.17 21.72
N ALA A 84 -7.06 18.69 22.40
CA ALA A 84 -7.05 18.99 23.83
C ALA A 84 -6.83 17.73 24.68
N LEU A 85 -7.61 16.67 24.44
CA LEU A 85 -7.49 15.38 25.12
C LEU A 85 -6.08 14.81 24.96
N THR A 86 -5.54 14.83 23.73
CA THR A 86 -4.19 14.36 23.42
C THR A 86 -3.11 15.19 24.13
N PHE A 87 -3.26 16.51 24.17
CA PHE A 87 -2.35 17.41 24.86
C PHE A 87 -2.33 17.15 26.37
N LEU A 88 -3.50 17.21 27.02
CA LEU A 88 -3.66 17.01 28.46
C LEU A 88 -3.15 15.64 28.89
N ALA A 89 -3.49 14.60 28.13
CA ALA A 89 -3.06 13.24 28.46
C ALA A 89 -1.53 13.07 28.36
N ASN A 90 -0.88 13.64 27.34
CA ASN A 90 0.59 13.59 27.25
C ASN A 90 1.26 14.40 28.38
N VAL A 91 0.73 15.57 28.76
CA VAL A 91 1.20 16.34 29.93
C VAL A 91 1.06 15.53 31.23
N ALA A 92 -0.04 14.77 31.37
CA ALA A 92 -0.30 13.90 32.52
C ALA A 92 0.56 12.62 32.56
N THR A 93 1.32 12.29 31.51
CA THR A 93 2.30 11.18 31.57
C THR A 93 3.49 11.46 32.48
N LEU A 94 3.74 12.72 32.85
CA LEU A 94 4.83 13.16 33.73
C LEU A 94 6.24 12.67 33.29
N GLY A 95 6.43 12.41 31.99
CA GLY A 95 7.68 11.88 31.44
C GLY A 95 7.91 10.38 31.68
N LEU A 96 6.95 9.69 32.31
CA LEU A 96 7.05 8.26 32.59
C LEU A 96 7.10 7.39 31.33
N LYS A 97 6.69 7.89 30.16
CA LYS A 97 6.83 7.22 28.86
C LYS A 97 8.25 6.67 28.64
N ASN A 98 9.25 7.56 28.73
CA ASN A 98 10.67 7.18 28.59
C ASN A 98 11.21 6.44 29.82
N GLY A 99 10.65 6.71 31.00
CA GLY A 99 11.01 6.04 32.26
C GLY A 99 10.63 4.55 32.27
N LEU A 100 9.41 4.21 31.87
CA LEU A 100 8.87 2.85 31.92
C LEU A 100 9.63 1.90 30.99
N ILE A 101 9.94 2.32 29.76
CA ILE A 101 10.78 1.56 28.81
C ILE A 101 12.11 1.12 29.46
N ARG A 102 12.67 1.98 30.33
CA ARG A 102 13.95 1.74 31.01
C ARG A 102 13.81 0.94 32.31
N PHE A 103 12.86 1.29 33.17
CA PHE A 103 12.78 0.76 34.54
C PHE A 103 11.94 -0.53 34.64
N VAL A 104 10.96 -0.75 33.76
CA VAL A 104 10.18 -2.00 33.71
C VAL A 104 11.06 -3.24 33.48
N PRO A 105 12.04 -3.27 32.55
CA PRO A 105 12.98 -4.39 32.41
C PRO A 105 13.77 -4.75 33.68
N GLY A 106 14.03 -3.77 34.57
CA GLY A 106 14.86 -3.95 35.77
C GLY A 106 14.09 -4.10 37.08
N ALA A 107 12.77 -3.87 37.09
CA ALA A 107 11.98 -3.81 38.32
C ALA A 107 11.69 -5.18 38.97
N GLY A 108 11.90 -6.30 38.25
CA GLY A 108 11.77 -7.67 38.78
C GLY A 108 10.43 -7.91 39.48
N ARG A 109 10.45 -8.37 40.74
CA ARG A 109 9.25 -8.60 41.57
C ARG A 109 8.40 -7.34 41.82
N HIS A 110 8.98 -6.14 41.64
CA HIS A 110 8.27 -4.88 41.83
C HIS A 110 7.62 -4.35 40.54
N THR A 111 7.83 -5.00 39.38
CA THR A 111 7.32 -4.55 38.07
C THR A 111 5.82 -4.32 38.08
N GLN A 112 5.02 -5.25 38.61
CA GLN A 112 3.57 -5.10 38.68
C GLN A 112 3.15 -3.89 39.55
N ARG A 113 3.83 -3.66 40.68
CA ARG A 113 3.56 -2.49 41.54
C ARG A 113 3.97 -1.18 40.86
N LEU A 114 5.11 -1.16 40.15
CA LEU A 114 5.57 0.00 39.39
C LEU A 114 4.58 0.37 38.28
N VAL A 115 4.11 -0.61 37.51
CA VAL A 115 3.11 -0.40 36.45
C VAL A 115 1.79 0.12 37.02
N ILE A 116 1.24 -0.54 38.04
CA ILE A 116 -0.02 -0.12 38.70
C ILE A 116 0.12 1.29 39.27
N ALA A 117 1.17 1.59 40.04
CA ALA A 117 1.38 2.92 40.61
C ALA A 117 1.53 4.00 39.53
N SER A 118 2.26 3.71 38.44
CA SER A 118 2.42 4.64 37.32
C SER A 118 1.08 4.92 36.64
N TYR A 119 0.29 3.89 36.36
CA TYR A 119 -1.04 4.05 35.76
C TYR A 119 -1.99 4.79 36.70
N SER A 120 -2.10 4.41 37.98
CA SER A 120 -3.00 5.06 38.94
C SER A 120 -2.68 6.55 39.15
N VAL A 121 -1.40 6.91 39.31
CA VAL A 121 -1.00 8.31 39.49
C VAL A 121 -1.29 9.13 38.23
N THR A 122 -0.90 8.64 37.06
CA THR A 122 -1.06 9.39 35.81
C THR A 122 -2.51 9.44 35.32
N PHE A 123 -3.32 8.41 35.57
CA PHE A 123 -4.78 8.42 35.38
C PHE A 123 -5.44 9.51 36.25
N ALA A 124 -5.09 9.57 37.54
CA ALA A 124 -5.62 10.60 38.45
C ALA A 124 -5.20 12.01 38.03
N VAL A 125 -3.93 12.21 37.67
CA VAL A 125 -3.43 13.50 37.14
C VAL A 125 -4.11 13.88 35.83
N GLY A 126 -4.37 12.92 34.93
CA GLY A 126 -5.12 13.12 33.69
C GLY A 126 -6.57 13.56 33.93
N ALA A 127 -7.26 12.91 34.88
CA ALA A 127 -8.61 13.30 35.28
C ALA A 127 -8.64 14.72 35.88
N VAL A 128 -7.70 15.04 36.78
CA VAL A 128 -7.58 16.40 37.36
C VAL A 128 -7.26 17.45 36.30
N ALA A 129 -6.36 17.15 35.36
CA ALA A 129 -6.03 18.04 34.25
C ALA A 129 -7.23 18.30 33.33
N ALA A 130 -8.05 17.27 33.05
CA ALA A 130 -9.27 17.41 32.27
C ALA A 130 -10.35 18.23 33.00
N VAL A 131 -10.53 18.02 34.31
CA VAL A 131 -11.45 18.84 35.12
C VAL A 131 -11.00 20.29 35.17
N ALA A 132 -9.70 20.56 35.36
CA ALA A 132 -9.14 21.91 35.33
C ALA A 132 -9.32 22.57 33.95
N PHE A 133 -9.14 21.81 32.87
CA PHE A 133 -9.38 22.28 31.50
C PHE A 133 -10.84 22.71 31.27
N ILE A 134 -11.81 21.90 31.72
CA ILE A 134 -13.25 22.22 31.63
C ILE A 134 -13.61 23.42 32.50
N ALA A 135 -13.05 23.51 33.71
CA ALA A 135 -13.30 24.63 34.62
C ALA A 135 -12.86 25.97 34.02
N GLY A 136 -11.65 26.02 33.44
CA GLY A 136 -11.09 27.24 32.86
C GLY A 136 -11.43 27.50 31.38
N ARG A 137 -12.20 26.63 30.70
CA ARG A 137 -12.55 26.75 29.26
C ARG A 137 -12.98 28.16 28.81
N ARG A 138 -13.65 28.94 29.67
CA ARG A 138 -14.08 30.33 29.38
C ARG A 138 -12.91 31.25 28.98
N TRP A 139 -11.68 30.91 29.36
CA TRP A 139 -10.48 31.72 29.13
C TRP A 139 -9.69 31.33 27.88
N TRP A 140 -9.91 30.12 27.33
CA TRP A 140 -9.07 29.56 26.25
C TRP A 140 -9.83 28.80 25.15
N ALA A 141 -11.07 28.39 25.39
CA ALA A 141 -11.88 27.61 24.44
C ALA A 141 -13.37 27.71 24.82
N ALA A 142 -13.98 28.89 24.62
CA ALA A 142 -15.38 29.13 24.96
C ALA A 142 -16.33 28.25 24.12
N ASP A 143 -16.04 28.12 22.83
CA ASP A 143 -16.92 27.50 21.82
C ASP A 143 -16.71 25.99 21.63
N ILE A 144 -15.90 25.36 22.48
CA ILE A 144 -15.58 23.91 22.40
C ILE A 144 -16.75 22.99 22.82
N GLY A 145 -17.94 23.53 23.09
CA GLY A 145 -19.17 22.80 23.43
C GLY A 145 -19.17 22.05 24.77
N LEU A 146 -18.07 22.08 25.54
CA LEU A 146 -17.99 21.43 26.85
C LEU A 146 -18.65 22.27 27.95
N HIS A 147 -19.94 22.05 28.24
CA HIS A 147 -20.58 22.68 29.39
C HIS A 147 -20.32 21.88 30.69
N PRO A 148 -20.18 22.54 31.86
CA PRO A 148 -20.05 21.85 33.14
C PRO A 148 -21.29 20.99 33.37
N ILE A 149 -21.11 19.78 33.92
CA ILE A 149 -22.22 18.87 34.23
C ILE A 149 -23.01 18.44 32.98
N THR A 150 -22.30 18.07 31.91
CA THR A 150 -22.87 17.38 30.74
C THR A 150 -22.23 16.00 30.54
N PHE A 151 -22.95 15.10 29.88
CA PHE A 151 -22.44 13.76 29.54
C PHE A 151 -21.11 13.82 28.76
N VAL A 152 -21.00 14.73 27.78
CA VAL A 152 -19.78 14.90 26.96
C VAL A 152 -18.60 15.39 27.81
N SER A 153 -18.81 16.30 28.77
CA SER A 153 -17.78 16.71 29.72
C SER A 153 -17.34 15.57 30.65
N GLY A 154 -18.28 14.76 31.14
CA GLY A 154 -17.95 13.55 31.93
C GLY A 154 -17.14 12.55 31.11
N LEU A 155 -17.57 12.29 29.88
CA LEU A 155 -16.87 11.43 28.93
C LEU A 155 -15.48 11.96 28.61
N PHE A 156 -15.30 13.27 28.39
CA PHE A 156 -13.99 13.89 28.15
C PHE A 156 -13.01 13.67 29.32
N VAL A 157 -13.46 13.81 30.57
CA VAL A 157 -12.62 13.54 31.76
C VAL A 157 -12.20 12.07 31.83
N VAL A 158 -13.16 11.14 31.71
CA VAL A 158 -12.90 9.69 31.74
C VAL A 158 -11.95 9.30 30.61
N SER A 159 -12.24 9.76 29.39
CA SER A 159 -11.48 9.42 28.19
C SER A 159 -10.07 10.00 28.22
N THR A 160 -9.88 11.22 28.76
CA THR A 160 -8.54 11.77 28.97
C THR A 160 -7.74 10.91 29.94
N ALA A 161 -8.32 10.50 31.07
CA ALA A 161 -7.65 9.65 32.06
C ALA A 161 -7.29 8.26 31.48
N PHE A 162 -8.18 7.63 30.71
CA PHE A 162 -7.90 6.38 29.99
C PHE A 162 -6.85 6.56 28.88
N TRP A 163 -6.84 7.69 28.16
CA TRP A 163 -5.84 7.99 27.13
C TRP A 163 -4.43 8.11 27.70
N VAL A 164 -4.28 8.65 28.92
CA VAL A 164 -2.98 8.65 29.62
C VAL A 164 -2.45 7.22 29.78
N VAL A 165 -3.30 6.29 30.20
CA VAL A 165 -2.92 4.88 30.38
C VAL A 165 -2.60 4.22 29.03
N PHE A 166 -3.40 4.47 27.99
CA PHE A 166 -3.16 4.00 26.62
C PHE A 166 -1.76 4.41 26.11
N VAL A 167 -1.38 5.69 26.27
CA VAL A 167 -0.05 6.20 25.88
C VAL A 167 1.09 5.55 26.68
N LEU A 168 0.84 5.13 27.94
CA LEU A 168 1.84 4.44 28.76
C LEU A 168 1.87 2.92 28.52
N GLN A 169 0.80 2.30 28.03
CA GLN A 169 0.75 0.86 27.71
C GLN A 169 1.78 0.47 26.68
N ASP A 170 1.94 1.26 25.60
CA ASP A 170 3.03 1.11 24.62
C ASP A 170 4.40 0.99 25.31
N SER A 171 4.66 1.87 26.27
CA SER A 171 5.95 1.97 26.98
C SER A 171 6.19 0.79 27.91
N VAL A 172 5.13 0.28 28.56
CA VAL A 172 5.19 -0.91 29.41
C VAL A 172 5.35 -2.18 28.57
N LEU A 173 4.60 -2.33 27.47
CA LEU A 173 4.71 -3.48 26.58
C LEU A 173 6.10 -3.58 25.94
N VAL A 174 6.69 -2.45 25.52
CA VAL A 174 8.09 -2.38 25.08
C VAL A 174 9.04 -2.77 26.20
N GLY A 175 8.89 -2.22 27.41
CA GLY A 175 9.70 -2.58 28.58
C GLY A 175 9.61 -4.06 28.98
N LEU A 176 8.46 -4.70 28.80
CA LEU A 176 8.23 -6.13 29.02
C LEU A 176 8.71 -7.03 27.86
N ARG A 177 9.36 -6.46 26.85
CA ARG A 177 9.77 -7.14 25.60
C ARG A 177 8.60 -7.78 24.83
N ARG A 178 7.38 -7.24 25.01
CA ARG A 178 6.14 -7.61 24.29
C ARG A 178 5.73 -6.53 23.28
N ALA A 179 6.71 -5.81 22.71
CA ALA A 179 6.49 -4.77 21.70
C ALA A 179 5.66 -5.22 20.48
N SER A 180 5.57 -6.53 20.20
CA SER A 180 4.68 -7.09 19.17
C SER A 180 3.18 -6.92 19.45
N TRP A 181 2.79 -6.58 20.68
CA TRP A 181 1.40 -6.28 21.04
C TRP A 181 0.99 -4.85 20.67
N VAL A 182 1.95 -3.90 20.66
CA VAL A 182 1.71 -2.48 20.35
C VAL A 182 1.10 -2.25 18.96
N PRO A 183 1.57 -2.89 17.87
CA PRO A 183 0.90 -2.80 16.57
C PRO A 183 -0.50 -3.43 16.57
N VAL A 184 -0.75 -4.48 17.36
CA VAL A 184 -2.05 -5.15 17.43
C VAL A 184 -3.08 -4.26 18.12
N GLU A 185 -2.71 -3.72 19.29
CA GLU A 185 -3.49 -2.74 20.05
C GLU A 185 -3.87 -1.51 19.20
N ASN A 186 -2.87 -0.89 18.57
CA ASN A 186 -3.10 0.27 17.70
C ASN A 186 -3.91 -0.06 16.43
N SER A 187 -3.78 -1.28 15.88
CA SER A 187 -4.60 -1.72 14.73
C SER A 187 -6.06 -1.96 15.12
N ILE A 188 -6.30 -2.61 16.27
CA ILE A 188 -7.66 -2.79 16.82
C ILE A 188 -8.31 -1.42 17.07
N PHE A 189 -7.56 -0.49 17.69
CA PHE A 189 -8.03 0.88 17.90
C PHE A 189 -8.37 1.59 16.58
N ALA A 190 -7.47 1.53 15.58
CA ALA A 190 -7.66 2.19 14.29
C ALA A 190 -8.87 1.65 13.51
N VAL A 191 -9.09 0.34 13.50
CA VAL A 191 -10.26 -0.28 12.86
C VAL A 191 -11.55 0.03 13.63
N ALA A 192 -11.53 -0.10 14.97
CA ALA A 192 -12.70 0.17 15.80
C ALA A 192 -13.18 1.61 15.68
N LYS A 193 -12.27 2.60 15.71
CA LYS A 193 -12.67 4.01 15.55
C LYS A 193 -13.21 4.31 14.15
N LEU A 194 -12.69 3.68 13.09
CA LEU A 194 -13.19 3.88 11.73
C LEU A 194 -14.59 3.28 11.57
N ALA A 195 -14.82 2.07 12.10
CA ALA A 195 -16.15 1.45 12.09
C ALA A 195 -17.18 2.26 12.89
N LEU A 196 -16.81 2.76 14.07
CA LEU A 196 -17.68 3.62 14.88
C LEU A 196 -17.96 4.98 14.23
N LEU A 197 -16.98 5.58 13.54
CA LEU A 197 -17.18 6.83 12.80
C LEU A 197 -18.30 6.68 11.76
N VAL A 198 -18.26 5.62 10.95
CA VAL A 198 -19.32 5.33 9.97
C VAL A 198 -20.65 5.03 10.67
N ALA A 199 -20.65 4.22 11.74
CA ALA A 199 -21.88 3.86 12.46
C ALA A 199 -22.59 5.05 13.14
N PHE A 200 -21.83 6.10 13.50
CA PHE A 200 -22.33 7.31 14.17
C PHE A 200 -22.63 8.48 13.24
N ALA A 201 -22.44 8.36 11.91
CA ALA A 201 -22.69 9.44 10.95
C ALA A 201 -24.12 10.00 11.13
N ASP A 202 -25.13 9.16 10.91
CA ASP A 202 -26.54 9.56 11.02
C ASP A 202 -27.04 9.63 12.48
N ARG A 203 -26.51 8.77 13.35
CA ARG A 203 -27.09 8.51 14.70
C ARG A 203 -26.60 9.45 15.79
N ALA A 204 -25.45 10.09 15.59
CA ALA A 204 -24.83 10.94 16.61
C ALA A 204 -24.05 12.12 16.00
N ALA A 205 -24.50 12.62 14.84
CA ALA A 205 -23.85 13.64 14.00
C ALA A 205 -22.94 14.61 14.78
N ARG A 206 -23.50 15.41 15.70
CA ARG A 206 -22.75 16.45 16.46
C ARG A 206 -21.51 15.97 17.22
N TRP A 207 -21.44 14.72 17.67
CA TRP A 207 -20.35 14.20 18.50
C TRP A 207 -19.75 12.88 17.99
N GLY A 208 -20.22 12.34 16.86
CA GLY A 208 -19.83 11.02 16.36
C GLY A 208 -18.33 10.87 16.11
N VAL A 209 -17.68 11.90 15.57
CA VAL A 209 -16.21 11.97 15.41
C VAL A 209 -15.51 11.79 16.78
N PHE A 210 -15.91 12.56 17.81
CA PHE A 210 -15.33 12.43 19.15
C PHE A 210 -15.62 11.06 19.79
N TYR A 211 -16.87 10.59 19.73
CA TYR A 211 -17.30 9.29 20.25
C TYR A 211 -16.52 8.13 19.63
N SER A 212 -16.28 8.16 18.32
CA SER A 212 -15.52 7.14 17.61
C SER A 212 -14.07 7.02 18.12
N TRP A 213 -13.45 8.13 18.57
CA TRP A 213 -12.13 8.09 19.19
C TRP A 213 -12.14 7.55 20.61
N VAL A 214 -13.13 7.92 21.43
CA VAL A 214 -13.04 7.67 22.88
C VAL A 214 -13.67 6.36 23.33
N ILE A 215 -14.72 5.89 22.66
CA ILE A 215 -15.43 4.65 23.04
C ILE A 215 -14.52 3.41 22.96
N PRO A 216 -13.68 3.20 21.92
CA PRO A 216 -12.79 2.04 21.85
C PRO A 216 -11.70 2.02 22.91
N VAL A 217 -11.26 3.18 23.42
CA VAL A 217 -10.10 3.29 24.31
C VAL A 217 -10.34 2.55 25.62
N VAL A 218 -11.50 2.72 26.23
CA VAL A 218 -11.83 2.12 27.54
C VAL A 218 -11.71 0.58 27.52
N PRO A 219 -12.41 -0.17 26.65
CA PRO A 219 -12.29 -1.63 26.62
C PRO A 219 -10.90 -2.11 26.18
N ILE A 220 -10.22 -1.40 25.26
CA ILE A 220 -8.86 -1.76 24.83
C ILE A 220 -7.87 -1.62 25.98
N VAL A 221 -7.87 -0.47 26.69
CA VAL A 221 -7.00 -0.23 27.85
C VAL A 221 -7.24 -1.27 28.94
N ILE A 222 -8.50 -1.65 29.20
CA ILE A 222 -8.83 -2.70 30.16
C ILE A 222 -8.29 -4.06 29.70
N ALA A 223 -8.55 -4.47 28.45
CA ALA A 223 -8.10 -5.74 27.90
C ALA A 223 -6.58 -5.88 27.91
N ILE A 224 -5.85 -4.84 27.47
CA ILE A 224 -4.38 -4.81 27.46
C ILE A 224 -3.81 -4.78 28.89
N SER A 225 -4.47 -4.10 29.83
CA SER A 225 -4.06 -4.12 31.25
C SER A 225 -4.22 -5.50 31.87
N VAL A 226 -5.36 -6.18 31.63
CA VAL A 226 -5.61 -7.56 32.09
C VAL A 226 -4.60 -8.53 31.46
N ALA A 227 -4.39 -8.43 30.15
CA ALA A 227 -3.45 -9.28 29.43
C ALA A 227 -1.98 -9.04 29.86
N THR A 228 -1.63 -7.81 30.23
CA THR A 228 -0.33 -7.44 30.82
C THR A 228 -0.18 -8.01 32.24
N ALA A 229 -1.21 -7.94 33.08
CA ALA A 229 -1.20 -8.54 34.41
C ALA A 229 -1.10 -10.08 34.36
N TRP A 230 -1.80 -10.72 33.42
CA TRP A 230 -1.68 -12.16 33.14
C TRP A 230 -0.27 -12.52 32.63
N ALA A 231 0.26 -11.74 31.69
CA ALA A 231 1.61 -11.90 31.16
C ALA A 231 2.69 -11.86 32.26
N LEU A 232 2.56 -10.93 33.22
CA LEU A 232 3.49 -10.78 34.33
C LEU A 232 3.50 -11.97 35.30
N ARG A 233 2.38 -12.70 35.44
CA ARG A 233 2.31 -13.92 36.27
C ARG A 233 3.06 -15.12 35.68
N GLN A 234 3.42 -15.06 34.39
CA GLN A 234 3.99 -16.18 33.63
C GLN A 234 5.53 -16.11 33.48
N VAL A 235 6.20 -15.10 34.06
CA VAL A 235 7.64 -14.85 33.83
C VAL A 235 8.49 -15.30 35.03
N PRO A 236 9.45 -16.23 34.85
CA PRO A 236 10.42 -16.58 35.89
C PRO A 236 11.29 -15.39 36.32
N VAL A 237 11.60 -15.31 37.62
CA VAL A 237 12.27 -14.15 38.27
C VAL A 237 13.78 -14.04 37.95
N GLU A 238 14.28 -14.89 37.04
CA GLU A 238 15.70 -15.16 36.84
C GLU A 238 16.33 -14.30 35.75
N ARG A 239 16.72 -13.07 36.11
CA ARG A 239 17.94 -12.38 35.62
C ARG A 239 18.13 -11.04 36.35
N ARG A 240 18.94 -11.05 37.41
CA ARG A 240 19.57 -9.82 37.94
C ARG A 240 20.69 -9.40 36.99
N HIS A 241 20.81 -8.10 36.73
CA HIS A 241 22.02 -7.49 36.16
C HIS A 241 22.25 -6.19 36.93
N ASP A 242 23.21 -6.23 37.85
CA ASP A 242 23.63 -5.08 38.63
C ASP A 242 24.56 -4.22 37.75
N GLY A 243 23.95 -3.22 37.10
CA GLY A 243 24.63 -2.21 36.30
C GLY A 243 24.30 -0.83 36.82
N GLU A 244 25.08 -0.35 37.79
CA GLU A 244 24.92 0.99 38.38
C GLU A 244 25.27 2.09 37.36
N MET A 245 24.28 2.53 36.59
CA MET A 245 24.32 3.88 36.03
C MET A 245 23.66 4.85 37.02
N PRO A 246 24.27 6.01 37.32
CA PRO A 246 23.75 6.95 38.31
C PRO A 246 22.38 7.50 37.89
N VAL A 247 21.33 6.98 38.54
CA VAL A 247 19.90 7.25 38.28
C VAL A 247 19.60 8.75 38.17
N ARG A 248 20.27 9.58 38.97
CA ARG A 248 20.16 11.05 38.96
C ARG A 248 20.48 11.68 37.60
N THR A 249 21.50 11.20 36.89
CA THR A 249 21.91 11.71 35.56
C THR A 249 20.85 11.39 34.52
N ILE A 250 20.23 10.22 34.64
CA ILE A 250 19.19 9.71 33.72
C ILE A 250 17.86 10.43 33.95
N ILE A 251 17.45 10.62 35.21
CA ILE A 251 16.26 11.40 35.54
C ILE A 251 16.42 12.84 35.02
N ARG A 252 17.59 13.46 35.21
CA ARG A 252 17.87 14.80 34.70
C ARG A 252 17.85 14.88 33.17
N PHE A 253 18.34 13.85 32.49
CA PHE A 253 18.26 13.73 31.03
C PHE A 253 16.81 13.60 30.55
N ALA A 254 16.06 12.65 31.12
CA ALA A 254 14.68 12.37 30.75
C ALA A 254 13.74 13.54 31.04
N ALA A 255 13.91 14.25 32.17
CA ALA A 255 13.10 15.42 32.50
C ALA A 255 13.32 16.59 31.52
N ALA A 256 14.55 16.81 31.05
CA ALA A 256 14.87 17.89 30.10
C ALA A 256 14.38 17.57 28.67
N ASP A 257 14.52 16.32 28.21
CA ASP A 257 13.96 15.88 26.92
C ASP A 257 12.42 15.80 26.95
N TYR A 258 11.82 15.45 28.10
CA TYR A 258 10.37 15.53 28.32
C TYR A 258 9.86 16.97 28.21
N GLY A 259 10.46 17.92 28.92
CA GLY A 259 10.08 19.34 28.82
C GLY A 259 10.20 19.89 27.41
N ALA A 260 11.24 19.50 26.67
CA ALA A 260 11.39 19.87 25.26
C ALA A 260 10.30 19.23 24.38
N SER A 261 9.97 17.95 24.62
CA SER A 261 8.92 17.23 23.90
C SER A 261 7.52 17.81 24.15
N LEU A 262 7.25 18.31 25.37
CA LEU A 262 6.01 19.05 25.68
C LEU A 262 5.90 20.37 24.89
N THR A 263 7.00 21.11 24.72
CA THR A 263 6.96 22.35 23.90
C THR A 263 6.71 22.07 22.42
N TRP A 264 7.27 20.98 21.87
CA TRP A 264 6.92 20.52 20.52
C TRP A 264 5.44 20.11 20.42
N LEU A 265 4.96 19.30 21.37
CA LEU A 265 3.58 18.85 21.41
C LEU A 265 2.63 20.04 21.42
N ALA A 266 2.85 21.03 22.29
CA ALA A 266 2.07 22.25 22.38
C ALA A 266 1.92 22.96 21.02
N ALA A 267 3.01 23.09 20.24
CA ALA A 267 2.96 23.68 18.90
C ALA A 267 2.07 22.90 17.93
N THR A 268 2.03 21.57 18.06
CA THR A 268 1.27 20.68 17.16
C THR A 268 -0.19 20.43 17.58
N THR A 269 -0.53 20.59 18.87
CA THR A 269 -1.86 20.23 19.40
C THR A 269 -2.65 21.39 20.01
N LEU A 270 -2.05 22.55 20.27
CA LEU A 270 -2.81 23.72 20.74
C LEU A 270 -3.39 24.56 19.60
N LEU A 271 -2.79 24.53 18.41
CA LEU A 271 -3.30 25.30 17.27
C LEU A 271 -4.75 24.97 16.90
N PRO A 272 -5.21 23.70 16.88
CA PRO A 272 -6.63 23.43 16.61
C PRO A 272 -7.59 24.04 17.64
N LEU A 273 -7.15 24.26 18.87
CA LEU A 273 -7.92 24.97 19.90
C LEU A 273 -7.91 26.48 19.66
N GLU A 274 -6.76 27.04 19.29
CA GLU A 274 -6.61 28.46 18.99
C GLU A 274 -7.41 28.88 17.75
N VAL A 275 -7.42 28.05 16.70
CA VAL A 275 -8.20 28.29 15.48
C VAL A 275 -9.69 28.19 15.79
N LEU A 276 -10.14 27.15 16.49
CA LEU A 276 -11.54 27.02 16.91
C LEU A 276 -12.01 28.24 17.73
N ALA A 277 -11.23 28.65 18.73
CA ALA A 277 -11.60 29.71 19.67
C ALA A 277 -11.55 31.14 19.09
N ARG A 278 -11.14 31.31 17.82
CA ARG A 278 -11.00 32.64 17.18
C ARG A 278 -11.59 32.75 15.78
N ALA A 279 -11.69 31.63 15.06
CA ALA A 279 -12.14 31.56 13.67
C ALA A 279 -13.20 30.46 13.43
N GLY A 280 -13.72 29.84 14.50
CA GLY A 280 -14.81 28.88 14.43
C GLY A 280 -14.41 27.45 14.03
N GLY A 281 -15.41 26.56 14.02
CA GLY A 281 -15.21 25.14 13.73
C GLY A 281 -14.76 24.88 12.29
N GLU A 282 -15.41 25.52 11.33
CA GLU A 282 -15.15 25.37 9.88
C GLU A 282 -13.70 25.68 9.51
N THR A 283 -13.20 26.88 9.84
CA THR A 283 -11.78 27.26 9.66
C THR A 283 -10.82 26.27 10.34
N ASN A 284 -11.20 25.72 11.50
CA ASN A 284 -10.39 24.72 12.17
C ASN A 284 -10.39 23.37 11.44
N ALA A 285 -11.50 22.95 10.85
CA ALA A 285 -11.53 21.74 10.02
C ALA A 285 -10.61 21.86 8.81
N HIS A 286 -10.65 23.00 8.09
CA HIS A 286 -9.75 23.29 6.97
C HIS A 286 -8.27 23.23 7.40
N TYR A 287 -7.91 23.96 8.47
CA TYR A 287 -6.55 23.94 9.01
C TYR A 287 -6.12 22.53 9.44
N PHE A 288 -6.96 21.83 10.21
CA PHE A 288 -6.64 20.54 10.78
C PHE A 288 -6.52 19.44 9.72
N MET A 289 -7.31 19.50 8.66
CA MET A 289 -7.21 18.58 7.52
C MET A 289 -5.91 18.80 6.75
N ALA A 290 -5.59 20.05 6.42
CA ALA A 290 -4.32 20.43 5.79
C ALA A 290 -3.12 20.02 6.64
N TRP A 291 -3.18 20.24 7.95
CA TRP A 291 -2.16 19.80 8.92
C TRP A 291 -2.02 18.27 8.95
N SER A 292 -3.12 17.53 9.02
CA SER A 292 -3.12 16.06 9.08
C SER A 292 -2.47 15.43 7.84
N ILE A 293 -2.74 15.97 6.65
CA ILE A 293 -2.12 15.55 5.39
C ILE A 293 -0.62 15.92 5.40
N ALA A 294 -0.29 17.18 5.71
CA ALA A 294 1.09 17.66 5.72
C ALA A 294 1.98 16.94 6.76
N PHE A 295 1.43 16.55 7.91
CA PHE A 295 2.16 15.92 9.01
C PHE A 295 2.94 14.66 8.60
N GLY A 296 2.44 13.91 7.62
CA GLY A 296 3.15 12.75 7.05
C GLY A 296 4.55 13.10 6.49
N LEU A 297 4.73 14.30 5.94
CA LEU A 297 6.03 14.80 5.46
C LEU A 297 7.00 15.14 6.60
N TYR A 298 6.51 15.64 7.74
CA TYR A 298 7.31 15.91 8.94
C TYR A 298 7.83 14.60 9.56
N GLN A 299 7.01 13.54 9.52
CA GLN A 299 7.40 12.21 10.00
C GLN A 299 8.60 11.64 9.24
N VAL A 300 8.84 12.02 7.98
CA VAL A 300 10.08 11.66 7.25
C VAL A 300 11.31 12.19 7.99
N VAL A 301 11.30 13.48 8.33
CA VAL A 301 12.42 14.13 9.05
C VAL A 301 12.59 13.54 10.44
N GLY A 302 11.49 13.32 11.18
CA GLY A 302 11.51 12.71 12.51
C GLY A 302 12.14 11.31 12.50
N ASN A 303 11.64 10.40 11.66
CA ASN A 303 12.13 9.03 11.55
C ASN A 303 13.60 8.93 11.15
N PHE A 304 14.06 9.80 10.23
CA PHE A 304 15.47 9.88 9.89
C PHE A 304 16.32 10.46 11.02
N GLY A 305 15.79 11.42 11.79
CA GLY A 305 16.41 11.94 13.01
C GLY A 305 16.57 10.86 14.09
N ASP A 306 15.56 10.04 14.33
CA ASP A 306 15.59 8.97 15.33
C ASP A 306 16.53 7.83 14.92
N ALA A 307 16.52 7.42 13.64
CA ALA A 307 17.51 6.49 13.10
C ALA A 307 18.94 7.04 13.27
N TYR A 308 19.16 8.33 12.98
CA TYR A 308 20.45 8.98 13.22
C TYR A 308 20.85 8.92 14.70
N VAL A 309 19.95 9.26 15.63
CA VAL A 309 20.23 9.22 17.08
C VAL A 309 20.61 7.81 17.51
N ALA A 310 19.86 6.79 17.07
CA ALA A 310 20.14 5.40 17.40
C ALA A 310 21.52 4.94 16.90
N SER A 311 21.84 5.14 15.61
CA SER A 311 23.10 4.67 15.04
C SER A 311 24.31 5.50 15.48
N ALA A 312 24.18 6.83 15.60
CA ALA A 312 25.27 7.72 16.01
C ALA A 312 25.54 7.68 17.53
N ALA A 313 24.62 7.15 18.34
CA ALA A 313 24.89 6.77 19.72
C ALA A 313 25.76 5.49 19.83
N ALA A 314 25.69 4.60 18.85
CA ALA A 314 26.53 3.40 18.79
C ALA A 314 27.91 3.66 18.15
N ASP A 315 27.99 4.58 17.17
CA ASP A 315 29.22 4.96 16.47
C ASP A 315 29.44 6.48 16.47
N HIS A 316 29.82 7.01 17.63
CA HIS A 316 30.13 8.43 17.82
C HIS A 316 31.24 8.95 16.89
N ALA A 317 32.16 8.09 16.45
CA ALA A 317 33.31 8.50 15.62
C ALA A 317 32.89 8.91 14.20
N ASN A 318 31.79 8.33 13.69
CA ASN A 318 31.26 8.60 12.35
C ASN A 318 30.01 9.52 12.35
N ALA A 319 29.61 10.07 13.50
CA ALA A 319 28.37 10.85 13.66
C ALA A 319 28.15 11.92 12.56
N ASP A 320 29.12 12.81 12.30
CA ASP A 320 29.00 13.84 11.25
C ASP A 320 28.76 13.25 9.85
N ARG A 321 29.36 12.08 9.55
CA ARG A 321 29.18 11.36 8.28
C ARG A 321 27.80 10.70 8.19
N LEU A 322 27.32 10.15 9.30
CA LEU A 322 25.97 9.58 9.40
C LEU A 322 24.91 10.67 9.23
N LEU A 323 25.12 11.84 9.83
CA LEU A 323 24.24 13.01 9.69
C LEU A 323 24.14 13.46 8.23
N GLY A 324 25.26 13.56 7.51
CA GLY A 324 25.27 13.89 6.07
C GLY A 324 24.59 12.83 5.18
N GLN A 325 24.68 11.55 5.52
CA GLN A 325 23.94 10.49 4.83
C GLN A 325 22.43 10.61 5.07
N VAL A 326 22.03 10.74 6.33
CA VAL A 326 20.63 10.86 6.75
C VAL A 326 19.99 12.11 6.17
N ALA A 327 20.66 13.27 6.23
CA ALA A 327 20.21 14.51 5.62
C ALA A 327 19.90 14.36 4.13
N ARG A 328 20.79 13.66 3.39
CA ARG A 328 20.59 13.39 1.96
C ARG A 328 19.40 12.45 1.69
N HIS A 329 19.21 11.41 2.50
CA HIS A 329 18.07 10.49 2.33
C HIS A 329 16.73 11.12 2.72
N ALA A 330 16.69 11.94 3.77
CA ALA A 330 15.53 12.76 4.11
C ALA A 330 15.20 13.73 2.96
N LEU A 331 16.18 14.49 2.47
CA LEU A 331 15.96 15.45 1.37
C LEU A 331 15.43 14.77 0.09
N LEU A 332 15.96 13.59 -0.25
CA LEU A 332 15.52 12.79 -1.41
C LEU A 332 14.08 12.25 -1.32
N LEU A 333 13.47 12.26 -0.12
CA LEU A 333 12.06 11.89 0.06
C LEU A 333 11.17 13.13 0.30
N THR A 334 11.62 14.06 1.15
CA THR A 334 10.86 15.27 1.48
C THR A 334 10.69 16.18 0.27
N VAL A 335 11.72 16.43 -0.56
CA VAL A 335 11.56 17.34 -1.71
C VAL A 335 10.56 16.83 -2.76
N PRO A 336 10.61 15.57 -3.22
CA PRO A 336 9.56 15.03 -4.09
C PRO A 336 8.19 14.99 -3.40
N GLY A 337 8.12 14.59 -2.13
CA GLY A 337 6.87 14.56 -1.38
C GLY A 337 6.19 15.94 -1.26
N VAL A 338 6.97 16.98 -0.94
CA VAL A 338 6.50 18.38 -0.93
C VAL A 338 6.06 18.80 -2.32
N THR A 339 6.81 18.46 -3.37
CA THR A 339 6.44 18.82 -4.76
C THR A 339 5.10 18.19 -5.15
N VAL A 340 4.91 16.89 -4.85
CA VAL A 340 3.66 16.16 -5.10
C VAL A 340 2.51 16.75 -4.30
N VAL A 341 2.69 17.10 -3.02
CA VAL A 341 1.62 17.69 -2.19
C VAL A 341 1.31 19.13 -2.61
N VAL A 342 2.30 19.95 -2.97
CA VAL A 342 2.08 21.36 -3.37
C VAL A 342 1.35 21.46 -4.70
N ILE A 343 1.75 20.66 -5.70
CA ILE A 343 1.04 20.54 -6.97
C ILE A 343 -0.32 19.89 -6.71
N GLY A 344 -0.31 18.73 -6.04
CA GLY A 344 -1.46 17.86 -5.78
C GLY A 344 -2.55 18.44 -4.89
N ALA A 345 -2.28 19.49 -4.12
CA ALA A 345 -3.14 20.01 -3.05
C ALA A 345 -4.65 20.07 -3.37
N PRO A 346 -5.13 20.71 -4.46
CA PRO A 346 -6.56 20.80 -4.74
C PRO A 346 -7.20 19.43 -5.01
N TRP A 347 -6.50 18.53 -5.71
CA TRP A 347 -7.00 17.17 -5.96
C TRP A 347 -6.98 16.31 -4.70
N ILE A 348 -5.93 16.44 -3.87
CA ILE A 348 -5.82 15.71 -2.59
C ILE A 348 -6.94 16.12 -1.63
N LEU A 349 -7.21 17.43 -1.51
CA LEU A 349 -8.27 17.95 -0.66
C LEU A 349 -9.67 17.71 -1.25
N GLY A 350 -9.80 17.71 -2.58
CA GLY A 350 -11.05 17.35 -3.26
C GLY A 350 -11.54 15.93 -2.99
N PHE A 351 -10.65 15.00 -2.60
CA PHE A 351 -11.06 13.70 -2.06
C PHE A 351 -11.74 13.82 -0.68
N VAL A 352 -11.34 14.78 0.16
CA VAL A 352 -11.98 15.06 1.45
C VAL A 352 -13.29 15.85 1.28
N GLY A 353 -13.32 16.82 0.36
CA GLY A 353 -14.53 17.59 0.04
C GLY A 353 -14.18 18.84 -0.77
N GLN A 354 -15.15 19.38 -1.50
CA GLN A 354 -14.89 20.51 -2.40
C GLN A 354 -14.54 21.80 -1.63
N SER A 355 -15.28 22.12 -0.56
CA SER A 355 -14.96 23.24 0.35
C SER A 355 -13.53 23.15 0.92
N TYR A 356 -13.11 21.96 1.39
CA TYR A 356 -11.70 21.74 1.79
C TYR A 356 -10.70 22.01 0.65
N ALA A 357 -11.04 21.70 -0.60
CA ALA A 357 -10.17 22.00 -1.75
C ALA A 357 -10.08 23.50 -2.02
N ASP A 358 -11.20 24.22 -1.89
CA ASP A 358 -11.29 25.64 -2.19
C ASP A 358 -10.57 26.48 -1.09
N GLU A 359 -10.86 26.21 0.19
CA GLU A 359 -10.33 27.00 1.32
C GLU A 359 -8.97 26.50 1.86
N ALA A 360 -8.74 25.17 1.94
CA ALA A 360 -7.56 24.62 2.60
C ALA A 360 -6.34 24.43 1.67
N THR A 361 -6.47 24.63 0.35
CA THR A 361 -5.38 24.39 -0.62
C THR A 361 -4.12 25.22 -0.34
N ILE A 362 -4.28 26.51 0.00
CA ILE A 362 -3.13 27.37 0.32
C ILE A 362 -2.49 26.94 1.64
N ALA A 363 -3.30 26.62 2.65
CA ALA A 363 -2.81 26.12 3.94
C ALA A 363 -1.99 24.82 3.77
N LEU A 364 -2.48 23.84 3.00
CA LEU A 364 -1.77 22.59 2.73
C LEU A 364 -0.44 22.83 1.99
N ARG A 365 -0.42 23.72 0.99
CA ARG A 365 0.80 24.10 0.27
C ARG A 365 1.85 24.71 1.20
N LEU A 366 1.45 25.64 2.05
CA LEU A 366 2.34 26.32 3.00
C LEU A 366 2.90 25.36 4.07
N LEU A 367 2.05 24.49 4.62
CA LEU A 367 2.46 23.46 5.59
C LEU A 367 3.39 22.39 4.97
N ALA A 368 3.16 22.02 3.71
CA ALA A 368 4.07 21.14 2.98
C ALA A 368 5.43 21.82 2.77
N LEU A 369 5.44 23.07 2.30
CA LEU A 369 6.68 23.85 2.11
C LEU A 369 7.48 24.03 3.41
N SER A 370 6.82 24.19 4.56
CA SER A 370 7.49 24.36 5.86
C SER A 370 8.20 23.10 6.36
N THR A 371 7.98 21.94 5.74
CA THR A 371 8.78 20.73 6.02
C THR A 371 10.24 20.86 5.55
N LEU A 372 10.52 21.73 4.55
CA LEU A 372 11.87 21.98 4.04
C LEU A 372 12.78 22.69 5.07
N PRO A 373 12.39 23.82 5.69
CA PRO A 373 13.15 24.36 6.83
C PRO A 373 13.09 23.44 8.05
N PHE A 374 11.99 22.72 8.30
CA PHE A 374 11.94 21.74 9.40
C PHE A 374 12.99 20.62 9.26
N LEU A 375 13.39 20.24 8.04
CA LEU A 375 14.50 19.30 7.82
C LEU A 375 15.81 19.77 8.48
N VAL A 376 16.08 21.08 8.48
CA VAL A 376 17.24 21.67 9.19
C VAL A 376 17.04 21.63 10.70
N VAL A 377 15.84 21.95 11.18
CA VAL A 377 15.49 22.00 12.61
C VAL A 377 15.58 20.59 13.23
N GLY A 378 14.88 19.62 12.65
CA GLY A 378 14.82 18.24 13.13
C GLY A 378 16.20 17.56 13.15
N LEU A 379 17.01 17.73 12.10
CA LEU A 379 18.37 17.17 12.06
C LEU A 379 19.32 17.88 13.04
N SER A 380 19.15 19.18 13.28
CA SER A 380 19.89 19.91 14.32
C SER A 380 19.54 19.42 15.73
N ILE A 381 18.26 19.10 15.97
CA ILE A 381 17.79 18.52 17.23
C ILE A 381 18.31 17.10 17.41
N ALA A 382 18.27 16.27 16.36
CA ALA A 382 18.83 14.92 16.37
C ALA A 382 20.35 14.94 16.67
N ARG A 383 21.09 15.87 16.06
CA ARG A 383 22.50 16.13 16.40
C ARG A 383 22.68 16.57 17.85
N ALA A 384 21.87 17.52 18.35
CA ALA A 384 21.96 17.99 19.72
C ALA A 384 21.62 16.92 20.76
N ARG A 385 20.74 15.96 20.45
CA ARG A 385 20.49 14.75 21.25
C ARG A 385 21.73 13.85 21.36
N VAL A 386 22.41 13.56 20.24
CA VAL A 386 23.66 12.77 20.22
C VAL A 386 24.80 13.50 20.94
N GLU A 387 24.92 14.82 20.79
CA GLU A 387 25.90 15.65 21.50
C GLU A 387 25.53 15.92 22.98
N LEU A 388 24.43 15.35 23.49
CA LEU A 388 23.88 15.54 24.85
C LEU A 388 23.60 17.03 25.21
N ARG A 389 23.44 17.90 24.21
CA ARG A 389 23.20 19.35 24.36
C ARG A 389 21.72 19.65 24.59
N LEU A 390 21.13 19.06 25.63
CA LEU A 390 19.68 19.14 25.91
C LEU A 390 19.17 20.59 26.04
N ARG A 391 19.97 21.51 26.58
CA ARG A 391 19.62 22.96 26.58
C ARG A 391 19.34 23.49 25.18
N SER A 392 20.10 23.06 24.18
CA SER A 392 19.87 23.43 22.78
C SER A 392 18.59 22.81 22.23
N VAL A 393 18.24 21.58 22.62
CA VAL A 393 16.99 20.91 22.23
C VAL A 393 15.79 21.66 22.83
N SER A 394 15.79 21.92 24.14
CA SER A 394 14.73 22.65 24.84
C SER A 394 14.57 24.09 24.32
N LEU A 395 15.68 24.81 24.07
CA LEU A 395 15.62 26.16 23.50
C LEU A 395 15.08 26.14 22.06
N THR A 396 15.49 25.18 21.22
CA THR A 396 15.02 25.12 19.83
C THR A 396 13.51 24.84 19.78
N PHE A 397 13.03 23.81 20.49
CA PHE A 397 11.59 23.52 20.53
C PHE A 397 10.78 24.61 21.25
N GLY A 398 11.29 25.21 22.32
CA GLY A 398 10.64 26.31 23.03
C GLY A 398 10.50 27.56 22.15
N THR A 399 11.57 28.00 21.50
CA THR A 399 11.55 29.14 20.57
C THR A 399 10.64 28.87 19.38
N LEU A 400 10.70 27.66 18.79
CA LEU A 400 9.83 27.28 17.68
C LEU A 400 8.36 27.26 18.11
N SER A 401 8.04 26.69 19.26
CA SER A 401 6.67 26.60 19.78
C SER A 401 6.07 27.99 20.03
N ILE A 402 6.80 28.88 20.70
CA ILE A 402 6.40 30.27 20.92
C ILE A 402 6.22 31.00 19.57
N ALA A 403 7.18 30.87 18.65
CA ALA A 403 7.11 31.53 17.35
C ALA A 403 5.92 31.03 16.50
N VAL A 404 5.69 29.72 16.45
CA VAL A 404 4.56 29.10 15.75
C VAL A 404 3.24 29.60 16.33
N LEU A 405 3.05 29.54 17.66
CA LEU A 405 1.82 29.99 18.30
C LEU A 405 1.60 31.49 18.06
N VAL A 406 2.56 32.35 18.39
CA VAL A 406 2.42 33.81 18.24
C VAL A 406 2.18 34.25 16.79
N LEU A 407 2.91 33.69 15.81
CA LEU A 407 2.73 34.07 14.41
C LEU A 407 1.42 33.54 13.85
N SER A 408 1.00 32.33 14.24
CA SER A 408 -0.32 31.80 13.89
C SER A 408 -1.44 32.68 14.48
N SER A 409 -1.30 33.05 15.76
CA SER A 409 -2.19 33.96 16.48
C SER A 409 -2.43 35.28 15.74
N ALA A 410 -1.36 35.86 15.19
CA ALA A 410 -1.38 37.16 14.53
C ALA A 410 -1.89 37.09 13.07
N LEU A 411 -1.63 35.99 12.36
CA LEU A 411 -1.99 35.81 10.96
C LEU A 411 -3.36 35.14 10.75
N LEU A 412 -3.90 34.47 11.77
CA LEU A 412 -5.21 33.80 11.72
C LEU A 412 -6.37 34.75 11.39
N GLY A 413 -6.40 35.95 11.98
CA GLY A 413 -7.46 36.94 11.73
C GLY A 413 -7.57 37.34 10.24
N PRO A 414 -6.52 37.87 9.60
CA PRO A 414 -6.58 38.33 8.21
C PRO A 414 -6.53 37.21 7.15
N TYR A 415 -6.09 35.99 7.47
CA TYR A 415 -5.82 34.94 6.47
C TYR A 415 -6.35 33.54 6.84
N GLY A 416 -7.17 33.41 7.88
CA GLY A 416 -7.79 32.15 8.30
C GLY A 416 -6.79 31.00 8.51
N ALA A 417 -7.17 29.79 8.08
CA ALA A 417 -6.32 28.59 8.12
C ALA A 417 -4.98 28.77 7.39
N SER A 418 -4.96 29.54 6.29
CA SER A 418 -3.75 29.85 5.53
C SER A 418 -2.80 30.77 6.30
N GLY A 419 -3.31 31.63 7.18
CA GLY A 419 -2.51 32.45 8.09
C GLY A 419 -1.73 31.62 9.12
N VAL A 420 -2.36 30.60 9.68
CA VAL A 420 -1.72 29.64 10.60
C VAL A 420 -0.62 28.85 9.89
N ALA A 421 -0.90 28.39 8.67
CA ALA A 421 0.08 27.71 7.84
C ALA A 421 1.28 28.60 7.45
N ALA A 422 1.04 29.89 7.16
CA ALA A 422 2.10 30.88 6.97
C ALA A 422 2.91 31.09 8.26
N GLY A 423 2.25 31.15 9.43
CA GLY A 423 2.90 31.21 10.74
C GLY A 423 3.88 30.06 10.98
N TRP A 424 3.48 28.82 10.63
CA TRP A 424 4.37 27.65 10.61
C TRP A 424 5.58 27.85 9.71
N LEU A 425 5.36 28.23 8.45
CA LEU A 425 6.45 28.42 7.48
C LEU A 425 7.45 29.49 7.91
N ILE A 426 6.97 30.62 8.40
CA ILE A 426 7.80 31.72 8.89
C ILE A 426 8.59 31.28 10.14
N ALA A 427 7.92 30.71 11.15
CA ALA A 427 8.57 30.24 12.38
C ALA A 427 9.67 29.19 12.09
N GLN A 428 9.36 28.18 11.29
CA GLN A 428 10.32 27.15 10.88
C GLN A 428 11.50 27.76 10.12
N THR A 429 11.25 28.68 9.19
CA THR A 429 12.29 29.32 8.38
C THR A 429 13.22 30.19 9.24
N LEU A 430 12.68 30.97 10.18
CA LEU A 430 13.47 31.80 11.10
C LEU A 430 14.34 30.95 12.03
N VAL A 431 13.78 29.88 12.63
CA VAL A 431 14.53 28.97 13.50
C VAL A 431 15.59 28.19 12.70
N ALA A 432 15.27 27.70 11.50
CA ALA A 432 16.22 27.05 10.60
C ALA A 432 17.37 27.99 10.21
N ALA A 433 17.07 29.24 9.85
CA ALA A 433 18.07 30.25 9.51
C ALA A 433 18.99 30.55 10.71
N ALA A 434 18.44 30.74 11.92
CA ALA A 434 19.21 30.93 13.14
C ALA A 434 20.14 29.74 13.43
N LEU A 435 19.66 28.50 13.25
CA LEU A 435 20.46 27.28 13.42
C LEU A 435 21.57 27.16 12.36
N VAL A 436 21.30 27.48 11.09
CA VAL A 436 22.30 27.53 10.01
C VAL A 436 23.37 28.57 10.31
N ILE A 437 22.98 29.77 10.74
CA ILE A 437 23.91 30.85 11.10
C ILE A 437 24.77 30.42 12.30
N ALA A 438 24.19 29.80 13.33
CA ALA A 438 24.92 29.30 14.49
C ALA A 438 25.91 28.16 14.12
N GLN A 439 25.50 27.25 13.23
CA GLN A 439 26.29 26.07 12.84
C GLN A 439 27.17 26.28 11.59
N ARG A 440 27.22 27.49 11.01
CA ARG A 440 27.86 27.81 9.71
C ARG A 440 29.32 27.31 9.54
N ARG A 441 30.07 27.16 10.64
CA ARG A 441 31.45 26.65 10.64
C ARG A 441 31.55 25.12 10.50
N ASP A 442 30.49 24.39 10.83
CA ASP A 442 30.44 22.92 10.76
C ASP A 442 29.79 22.41 9.46
N ILE A 443 28.90 23.19 8.82
CA ILE A 443 28.15 22.77 7.62
C ILE A 443 29.06 22.22 6.49
N PRO A 444 30.20 22.83 6.12
CA PRO A 444 31.06 22.29 5.06
C PRO A 444 31.63 20.90 5.38
N ARG A 445 31.72 20.52 6.67
CA ARG A 445 32.23 19.21 7.10
C ARG A 445 31.17 18.12 6.96
N ILE A 446 29.92 18.41 7.30
CA ILE A 446 28.77 17.50 7.19
C ILE A 446 28.58 17.01 5.73
N TRP A 447 28.83 17.89 4.76
CA TRP A 447 28.76 17.56 3.32
C TRP A 447 30.08 17.07 2.71
N SER A 448 31.17 17.01 3.49
CA SER A 448 32.46 16.50 3.03
C SER A 448 32.57 15.00 3.29
N ALA A 449 32.88 14.21 2.24
CA ALA A 449 33.00 12.76 2.37
C ALA A 449 34.23 12.29 3.18
N ASP A 450 35.19 13.20 3.39
CA ASP A 450 36.54 12.93 3.90
C ASP A 450 36.82 13.64 5.24
N ALA A 451 35.78 14.03 5.99
CA ALA A 451 35.93 14.64 7.31
C ALA A 451 36.65 13.67 8.28
N PRO A 452 37.80 14.05 8.88
CA PRO A 452 38.49 13.18 9.82
C PRO A 452 37.67 12.98 11.11
N PRO A 453 37.60 11.76 11.66
CA PRO A 453 36.77 11.45 12.82
C PRO A 453 37.21 12.24 14.05
N LYS A 454 36.24 12.86 14.71
CA LYS A 454 36.47 13.68 15.91
C LYS A 454 36.74 12.76 17.10
N ARG A 455 37.94 12.81 17.68
CA ARG A 455 38.18 12.24 19.01
C ARG A 455 37.44 13.09 20.05
N LEU A 456 36.20 12.73 20.35
CA LEU A 456 35.54 13.17 21.58
C LEU A 456 36.26 12.52 22.76
N ALA A 457 36.44 13.28 23.85
CA ALA A 457 37.09 12.77 25.05
C ALA A 457 36.28 11.58 25.62
N PRO A 458 36.94 10.51 26.10
CA PRO A 458 36.22 9.36 26.65
C PRO A 458 35.42 9.76 27.89
N LEU A 459 34.24 9.15 28.05
CA LEU A 459 33.25 9.40 29.12
C LEU A 459 33.76 9.19 30.56
N GLY A 460 34.99 8.72 30.75
CA GLY A 460 35.63 8.57 32.07
C GLY A 460 36.20 9.86 32.69
N ALA A 461 36.29 10.97 31.95
CA ALA A 461 36.95 12.20 32.41
C ALA A 461 36.09 13.12 33.30
N ILE A 462 35.07 12.59 34.01
CA ILE A 462 34.16 13.36 34.88
C ILE A 462 34.34 13.01 36.38
N THR A 463 35.15 12.01 36.72
CA THR A 463 35.35 11.58 38.12
C THR A 463 36.43 12.35 38.90
N ASP A 464 37.36 13.05 38.23
CA ASP A 464 38.43 13.81 38.89
C ASP A 464 38.20 15.32 38.85
N LEU A 465 37.37 15.81 39.77
CA LEU A 465 37.38 17.22 40.21
C LEU A 465 37.83 17.29 41.67
N GLN A 466 39.12 17.03 41.91
CA GLN A 466 39.76 17.49 43.15
C GLN A 466 40.11 18.99 43.03
N PRO A 467 39.89 19.80 44.08
CA PRO A 467 40.19 21.22 44.06
C PRO A 467 41.69 21.46 44.26
N THR A 468 42.44 21.65 43.17
CA THR A 468 43.86 22.00 43.24
C THR A 468 44.04 23.51 43.47
N ILE A 469 44.43 23.86 44.70
CA ILE A 469 44.86 25.21 45.08
C ILE A 469 46.21 25.52 44.41
N PRO A 470 46.36 26.58 43.60
CA PRO A 470 47.67 26.97 43.09
C PRO A 470 48.44 27.74 44.16
N ARG A 471 49.57 27.18 44.63
CA ARG A 471 50.59 27.96 45.35
C ARG A 471 51.44 28.77 44.35
N SER A 472 51.88 29.94 44.78
CA SER A 472 52.72 30.88 44.05
C SER A 472 54.17 30.38 43.89
N GLY A 473 54.88 30.84 42.85
CA GLY A 473 56.32 30.55 42.70
C GLY A 473 56.97 30.95 41.37
N ALA A 474 57.33 32.23 41.25
CA ALA A 474 58.38 32.79 40.36
C ALA A 474 58.28 32.72 38.81
N SER A 475 58.79 33.79 38.19
CA SER A 475 59.15 33.96 36.77
C SER A 475 60.57 34.61 36.75
N PRO A 476 61.16 35.10 35.63
CA PRO A 476 60.81 34.95 34.20
C PRO A 476 62.01 34.50 33.34
N PHE A 477 61.83 34.32 32.02
CA PHE A 477 62.87 34.67 31.05
C PHE A 477 62.28 35.14 29.70
N VAL A 478 62.91 36.17 29.14
CA VAL A 478 62.58 36.89 27.90
C VAL A 478 63.48 36.30 26.78
N ALA A 479 63.07 36.12 25.51
CA ALA A 479 63.04 37.15 24.45
C ALA A 479 62.55 36.56 23.09
N PRO A 480 62.27 37.38 22.05
CA PRO A 480 61.45 36.97 20.89
C PRO A 480 62.22 36.81 19.56
N SER A 481 61.59 36.17 18.57
CA SER A 481 61.75 36.57 17.15
C SER A 481 60.57 36.16 16.27
N LEU A 482 59.88 37.17 15.73
CA LEU A 482 58.97 37.06 14.59
C LEU A 482 59.62 37.69 13.36
N LEU A 483 59.17 37.28 12.17
CA LEU A 483 59.33 37.97 10.88
C LEU A 483 60.77 38.18 10.36
N ARG A 484 61.22 37.27 9.47
CA ARG A 484 61.88 37.61 8.18
C ARG A 484 62.22 36.34 7.37
N ARG A 485 61.42 36.06 6.32
CA ARG A 485 61.90 35.58 5.00
C ARG A 485 60.73 35.34 4.02
N ARG A 486 60.41 36.39 3.26
CA ARG A 486 59.72 36.27 1.97
C ARG A 486 60.49 37.13 0.97
N ALA A 487 61.34 36.51 0.14
CA ALA A 487 61.77 37.05 -1.16
C ALA A 487 62.73 36.10 -1.88
N ARG A 488 62.63 36.12 -3.23
CA ARG A 488 63.60 35.70 -4.26
C ARG A 488 63.77 34.20 -4.56
N THR A 489 63.22 33.86 -5.73
CA THR A 489 63.82 33.08 -6.84
C THR A 489 64.33 31.66 -6.55
N GLY A 490 63.95 30.61 -7.29
CA GLY A 490 63.16 30.55 -8.52
C GLY A 490 63.93 29.83 -9.63
N LEU A 491 63.79 28.51 -9.73
CA LEU A 491 64.22 27.74 -10.89
C LEU A 491 63.35 26.48 -11.09
N ARG A 492 62.51 26.57 -12.11
CA ARG A 492 61.81 25.52 -12.87
C ARG A 492 62.01 24.06 -12.43
N ARG A 493 60.93 23.47 -11.87
CA ARG A 493 60.36 22.25 -12.46
C ARG A 493 58.93 22.55 -12.88
N LEU A 494 58.64 22.45 -14.18
CA LEU A 494 57.29 22.54 -14.70
C LEU A 494 56.50 21.34 -14.19
N ARG A 495 55.66 21.54 -13.17
CA ARG A 495 54.57 20.60 -12.90
C ARG A 495 53.62 20.68 -14.10
N PRO A 496 53.18 19.55 -14.68
CA PRO A 496 52.14 19.59 -15.69
C PRO A 496 50.91 20.29 -15.10
N LEU A 497 50.30 21.17 -15.90
CA LEU A 497 49.06 21.84 -15.54
C LEU A 497 48.05 20.79 -15.09
N ARG A 498 47.57 20.90 -13.85
CA ARG A 498 46.46 20.04 -13.40
C ARG A 498 45.27 20.35 -14.31
N PRO A 499 44.71 19.38 -15.05
CA PRO A 499 43.55 19.66 -15.88
C PRO A 499 42.41 20.17 -14.97
N PHE A 500 41.71 21.19 -15.47
CA PHE A 500 40.58 21.78 -14.77
C PHE A 500 39.55 20.70 -14.40
N GLY A 501 38.98 20.84 -13.20
CA GLY A 501 37.85 20.08 -12.66
C GLY A 501 37.54 18.71 -13.28
N ARG A 502 38.13 17.63 -12.72
CA ARG A 502 37.47 16.33 -12.80
C ARG A 502 36.08 16.47 -12.16
N VAL A 503 35.03 16.50 -12.99
CA VAL A 503 33.64 16.31 -12.56
C VAL A 503 33.62 15.09 -11.64
N ARG A 504 33.08 15.24 -10.42
CA ARG A 504 32.97 14.11 -9.48
C ARG A 504 32.11 13.04 -10.14
N SER A 505 32.74 11.95 -10.57
CA SER A 505 32.04 10.78 -11.12
C SER A 505 31.03 10.30 -10.09
N LEU A 506 29.75 10.29 -10.47
CA LEU A 506 28.66 9.78 -9.65
C LEU A 506 28.99 8.37 -9.13
N ARG A 507 28.62 8.05 -7.87
CA ARG A 507 28.75 6.69 -7.33
C ARG A 507 27.89 5.71 -8.14
N PRO A 508 28.22 4.40 -8.20
CA PRO A 508 27.45 3.42 -9.00
C PRO A 508 25.94 3.43 -8.73
N GLU A 509 25.52 3.58 -7.46
CA GLU A 509 24.12 3.73 -7.09
C GLU A 509 23.47 5.00 -7.67
N GLN A 510 24.20 6.14 -7.66
CA GLN A 510 23.72 7.41 -8.23
C GLN A 510 23.62 7.33 -9.75
N GLN A 511 24.61 6.70 -10.40
CA GLN A 511 24.56 6.44 -11.85
C GLN A 511 23.34 5.58 -12.19
N THR A 512 23.08 4.53 -11.40
CA THR A 512 21.94 3.63 -11.59
C THR A 512 20.61 4.36 -11.41
N LEU A 513 20.49 5.21 -10.39
CA LEU A 513 19.32 6.06 -10.16
C LEU A 513 19.09 7.03 -11.32
N VAL A 514 20.11 7.80 -11.73
CA VAL A 514 20.01 8.77 -12.83
C VAL A 514 19.67 8.05 -14.14
N THR A 515 20.32 6.92 -14.45
CA THR A 515 20.01 6.12 -15.64
C THR A 515 18.57 5.61 -15.61
N THR A 516 18.07 5.16 -14.45
CA THR A 516 16.68 4.71 -14.28
C THR A 516 15.69 5.84 -14.53
N VAL A 517 15.92 7.02 -13.96
CA VAL A 517 15.07 8.20 -14.16
C VAL A 517 15.05 8.63 -15.63
N LEU A 518 16.21 8.61 -16.31
CA LEU A 518 16.29 8.95 -17.73
C LEU A 518 15.62 7.91 -18.63
N VAL A 519 15.83 6.61 -18.38
CA VAL A 519 15.24 5.51 -19.18
C VAL A 519 13.72 5.45 -19.00
N VAL A 520 13.22 5.49 -17.75
CA VAL A 520 11.79 5.49 -17.47
C VAL A 520 11.14 6.80 -17.94
N GLY A 521 11.80 7.96 -17.77
CA GLY A 521 11.32 9.25 -18.27
C GLY A 521 11.23 9.33 -19.79
N ALA A 522 12.23 8.80 -20.51
CA ALA A 522 12.19 8.70 -21.97
C ALA A 522 11.09 7.75 -22.46
N GLY A 523 10.92 6.60 -21.79
CA GLY A 523 9.79 5.70 -22.03
C GLY A 523 8.45 6.39 -21.81
N ALA A 524 8.30 7.15 -20.71
CA ALA A 524 7.06 7.87 -20.40
C ALA A 524 6.75 8.97 -21.44
N ALA A 525 7.76 9.68 -21.95
CA ALA A 525 7.57 10.65 -23.03
C ALA A 525 7.11 10.00 -24.34
N LEU A 526 7.68 8.85 -24.72
CA LEU A 526 7.26 8.08 -25.90
C LEU A 526 5.86 7.49 -25.74
N TRP A 527 5.50 7.06 -24.53
CA TRP A 527 4.19 6.52 -24.18
C TRP A 527 3.11 7.61 -24.19
N LEU A 528 3.37 8.78 -23.59
CA LEU A 528 2.47 9.94 -23.68
C LEU A 528 2.31 10.43 -25.12
N HIS A 529 3.37 10.43 -25.92
CA HIS A 529 3.28 10.74 -27.35
C HIS A 529 2.41 9.72 -28.10
N ALA A 530 2.53 8.42 -27.81
CA ALA A 530 1.64 7.41 -28.40
C ALA A 530 0.18 7.65 -28.02
N ALA A 531 -0.11 7.89 -26.73
CA ALA A 531 -1.46 8.13 -26.25
C ALA A 531 -2.11 9.36 -26.88
N ALA A 532 -1.34 10.44 -27.09
CA ALA A 532 -1.81 11.67 -27.73
C ALA A 532 -1.98 11.57 -29.26
N ASN A 533 -1.55 10.48 -29.91
CA ASN A 533 -1.58 10.30 -31.36
C ASN A 533 -2.24 8.96 -31.77
N THR A 534 -2.99 8.31 -30.87
CA THR A 534 -3.78 7.11 -31.19
C THR A 534 -5.20 7.54 -31.60
N ASP A 535 -5.60 7.23 -32.82
CA ASP A 535 -6.98 7.43 -33.29
C ASP A 535 -7.80 6.15 -33.06
N LEU A 536 -8.84 6.22 -32.23
CA LEU A 536 -9.69 5.07 -31.93
C LEU A 536 -10.71 4.75 -33.03
N GLN A 537 -11.02 5.69 -33.92
CA GLN A 537 -12.02 5.49 -34.98
C GLN A 537 -11.50 4.61 -36.11
N GLY A 538 -10.18 4.62 -36.36
CA GLY A 538 -9.53 3.76 -37.37
C GLY A 538 -9.31 2.31 -36.96
N MET A 539 -9.87 1.84 -35.84
CA MET A 539 -9.54 0.55 -35.24
C MET A 539 -10.12 -0.63 -36.04
N ASN A 540 -9.25 -1.48 -36.60
CA ASN A 540 -9.63 -2.69 -37.32
C ASN A 540 -9.60 -3.94 -36.41
N ASP A 541 -9.71 -5.13 -37.02
CA ASP A 541 -9.79 -6.42 -36.34
C ASP A 541 -8.53 -6.85 -35.58
N LEU A 542 -7.42 -6.10 -35.67
CA LEU A 542 -6.27 -6.25 -34.76
C LEU A 542 -6.41 -5.40 -33.48
N GLY A 543 -7.59 -4.80 -33.26
CA GLY A 543 -7.89 -3.95 -32.13
C GLY A 543 -6.93 -2.76 -32.05
N LEU A 544 -6.58 -2.36 -30.83
CA LEU A 544 -5.79 -1.16 -30.55
C LEU A 544 -4.38 -1.24 -31.18
N LEU A 545 -3.88 -2.44 -31.50
CA LEU A 545 -2.60 -2.62 -32.21
C LEU A 545 -2.58 -2.02 -33.62
N SER A 546 -3.76 -1.89 -34.26
CA SER A 546 -3.88 -1.34 -35.62
C SER A 546 -3.64 0.17 -35.69
N VAL A 547 -3.94 0.88 -34.60
CA VAL A 547 -3.95 2.35 -34.52
C VAL A 547 -2.90 2.93 -33.58
N THR A 548 -2.24 2.10 -32.77
CA THR A 548 -1.25 2.55 -31.79
C THR A 548 0.10 2.91 -32.47
N PRO A 549 0.63 4.13 -32.30
CA PRO A 549 1.91 4.53 -32.88
C PRO A 549 3.11 3.68 -32.43
N VAL A 550 4.13 3.55 -33.29
CA VAL A 550 5.37 2.79 -33.04
C VAL A 550 6.07 3.20 -31.72
N THR A 551 5.89 4.46 -31.27
CA THR A 551 6.46 4.96 -30.02
C THR A 551 5.96 4.24 -28.77
N PHE A 552 4.76 3.64 -28.79
CA PHE A 552 4.26 2.80 -27.70
C PHE A 552 5.15 1.57 -27.51
N TYR A 553 5.39 0.81 -28.58
CA TYR A 553 6.23 -0.38 -28.54
C TYR A 553 7.69 -0.04 -28.21
N LEU A 554 8.19 1.12 -28.65
CA LEU A 554 9.50 1.64 -28.23
C LEU A 554 9.55 1.96 -26.72
N ALA A 555 8.49 2.54 -26.14
CA ALA A 555 8.40 2.80 -24.71
C ALA A 555 8.48 1.51 -23.88
N LEU A 556 7.71 0.48 -24.28
CA LEU A 556 7.77 -0.85 -23.66
C LEU A 556 9.17 -1.48 -23.80
N GLY A 557 9.71 -1.46 -25.02
CA GLY A 557 11.03 -2.02 -25.33
C GLY A 557 12.17 -1.40 -24.52
N ILE A 558 12.20 -0.07 -24.41
CA ILE A 558 13.21 0.67 -23.62
C ILE A 558 13.16 0.27 -22.13
N VAL A 559 11.96 0.16 -21.55
CA VAL A 559 11.79 -0.23 -20.15
C VAL A 559 12.13 -1.70 -19.90
N VAL A 560 11.73 -2.61 -20.80
CA VAL A 560 12.07 -4.04 -20.72
C VAL A 560 13.58 -4.26 -20.85
N LEU A 561 14.23 -3.65 -21.84
CA LEU A 561 15.67 -3.75 -22.05
C LEU A 561 16.45 -3.12 -20.89
N GLY A 562 15.95 -2.02 -20.32
CA GLY A 562 16.46 -1.42 -19.09
C GLY A 562 16.43 -2.41 -17.90
N ALA A 563 15.30 -3.08 -17.68
CA ALA A 563 15.17 -4.10 -16.62
C ALA A 563 16.13 -5.29 -16.83
N LEU A 564 16.23 -5.81 -18.06
CA LEU A 564 17.14 -6.91 -18.41
C LEU A 564 18.62 -6.53 -18.24
N HIS A 565 18.99 -5.28 -18.55
CA HIS A 565 20.35 -4.76 -18.30
C HIS A 565 20.65 -4.64 -16.79
N LEU A 566 19.68 -4.19 -15.99
CA LEU A 566 19.82 -4.15 -14.53
C LEU A 566 19.94 -5.55 -13.92
N LEU A 567 19.22 -6.55 -14.44
CA LEU A 567 19.32 -7.96 -14.02
C LEU A 567 20.70 -8.59 -14.27
N ARG A 568 21.55 -7.99 -15.11
CA ARG A 568 22.95 -8.42 -15.33
C ARG A 568 23.95 -7.82 -14.35
N ARG A 569 23.60 -6.75 -13.60
CA ARG A 569 24.54 -6.09 -12.67
C ARG A 569 24.99 -7.05 -11.55
N PRO A 570 26.25 -7.00 -11.07
CA PRO A 570 26.71 -7.88 -9.98
C PRO A 570 25.90 -7.67 -8.70
N GLU A 571 25.75 -6.42 -8.29
CA GLU A 571 24.81 -5.98 -7.26
C GLU A 571 23.46 -5.69 -7.91
N LEU A 572 22.37 -6.20 -7.33
CA LEU A 572 21.02 -6.05 -7.89
C LEU A 572 20.35 -4.75 -7.39
N PRO A 573 20.09 -3.77 -8.27
CA PRO A 573 19.45 -2.53 -7.87
C PRO A 573 17.93 -2.72 -7.83
N GLU A 574 17.42 -3.42 -6.82
CA GLU A 574 15.99 -3.79 -6.73
C GLU A 574 15.04 -2.60 -6.84
N ARG A 575 15.43 -1.41 -6.34
CA ARG A 575 14.65 -0.17 -6.49
C ARG A 575 14.52 0.29 -7.95
N ALA A 576 15.58 0.09 -8.74
CA ALA A 576 15.57 0.41 -10.17
C ALA A 576 14.76 -0.63 -10.95
N LEU A 577 14.88 -1.92 -10.60
CA LEU A 577 14.05 -2.98 -11.18
C LEU A 577 12.56 -2.73 -10.90
N LEU A 578 12.20 -2.38 -9.66
CA LEU A 578 10.85 -1.98 -9.29
C LEU A 578 10.34 -0.80 -10.13
N ALA A 579 11.17 0.22 -10.36
CA ALA A 579 10.79 1.36 -11.21
C ALA A 579 10.54 0.97 -12.67
N HIS A 580 11.32 0.04 -13.24
CA HIS A 580 11.10 -0.44 -14.61
C HIS A 580 9.87 -1.35 -14.69
N LEU A 581 9.68 -2.31 -13.78
CA LEU A 581 8.47 -3.15 -13.79
C LEU A 581 7.20 -2.35 -13.49
N GLY A 582 7.28 -1.36 -12.59
CA GLY A 582 6.18 -0.42 -12.33
C GLY A 582 5.84 0.42 -13.56
N ALA A 583 6.85 0.95 -14.26
CA ALA A 583 6.64 1.66 -15.52
C ALA A 583 6.04 0.75 -16.61
N LEU A 584 6.50 -0.50 -16.74
CA LEU A 584 5.92 -1.48 -17.67
C LEU A 584 4.42 -1.72 -17.39
N ILE A 585 4.06 -1.92 -16.11
CA ILE A 585 2.66 -2.10 -15.68
C ILE A 585 1.82 -0.86 -16.01
N VAL A 586 2.31 0.35 -15.69
CA VAL A 586 1.60 1.59 -16.00
C VAL A 586 1.48 1.81 -17.50
N PHE A 587 2.52 1.50 -18.28
CA PHE A 587 2.50 1.70 -19.73
C PHE A 587 1.55 0.74 -20.45
N ILE A 588 1.40 -0.50 -19.96
CA ILE A 588 0.43 -1.45 -20.50
C ILE A 588 -0.99 -1.13 -20.01
N HIS A 589 -1.22 -1.23 -18.70
CA HIS A 589 -2.58 -1.21 -18.13
C HIS A 589 -3.14 0.21 -17.93
N GLY A 590 -2.28 1.24 -17.99
CA GLY A 590 -2.67 2.65 -17.93
C GLY A 590 -2.89 3.28 -19.30
N PHE A 591 -2.63 2.58 -20.41
CA PHE A 591 -2.82 3.13 -21.76
C PHE A 591 -4.30 3.27 -22.11
N THR A 592 -5.10 2.22 -21.93
CA THR A 592 -6.54 2.27 -22.24
C THR A 592 -7.32 3.24 -21.34
N PRO A 593 -7.07 3.36 -20.01
CA PRO A 593 -7.62 4.45 -19.19
C PRO A 593 -7.31 5.85 -19.71
N LEU A 594 -6.10 6.06 -20.25
CA LEU A 594 -5.65 7.38 -20.72
C LEU A 594 -6.25 7.74 -22.08
N VAL A 595 -6.41 6.77 -22.99
CA VAL A 595 -6.87 7.02 -24.37
C VAL A 595 -8.39 6.93 -24.50
N TYR A 596 -9.08 6.06 -23.74
CA TYR A 596 -10.53 5.83 -23.93
C TYR A 596 -11.40 6.85 -23.18
N GLY A 597 -11.01 7.24 -21.96
CA GLY A 597 -11.87 8.00 -21.05
C GLY A 597 -13.07 7.23 -20.48
N THR A 598 -13.31 5.99 -20.93
CA THR A 598 -14.46 5.14 -20.59
C THR A 598 -14.00 3.79 -20.00
N LEU A 599 -14.95 2.99 -19.46
CA LEU A 599 -14.64 1.65 -18.95
C LEU A 599 -14.40 0.66 -20.09
N ARG A 600 -13.32 -0.11 -20.00
CA ARG A 600 -12.81 -1.00 -21.06
C ARG A 600 -13.53 -2.35 -21.22
N TYR A 601 -14.41 -2.78 -20.33
CA TYR A 601 -15.05 -4.10 -20.48
C TYR A 601 -16.53 -4.01 -20.14
N GLY A 602 -17.38 -4.64 -20.95
CA GLY A 602 -18.82 -4.81 -20.66
C GLY A 602 -19.06 -5.34 -19.24
N TRP A 603 -18.30 -6.37 -18.86
CA TRP A 603 -18.27 -6.94 -17.51
C TRP A 603 -17.91 -5.95 -16.39
N ALA A 604 -17.14 -4.89 -16.68
CA ALA A 604 -16.83 -3.86 -15.69
C ALA A 604 -18.03 -2.94 -15.41
N TRP A 605 -18.86 -2.65 -16.43
CA TRP A 605 -20.10 -1.89 -16.26
C TRP A 605 -21.09 -2.63 -15.34
N LYS A 606 -21.23 -3.95 -15.52
CA LYS A 606 -22.01 -4.81 -14.62
C LYS A 606 -21.58 -4.71 -13.16
N HIS A 607 -20.26 -4.70 -12.91
CA HIS A 607 -19.73 -4.54 -11.56
C HIS A 607 -19.97 -3.13 -10.98
N VAL A 608 -20.06 -2.09 -11.81
CA VAL A 608 -20.49 -0.76 -11.37
C VAL A 608 -21.98 -0.76 -11.02
N GLY A 609 -22.85 -1.40 -11.83
CA GLY A 609 -24.28 -1.54 -11.53
C GLY A 609 -24.56 -2.23 -10.19
N LEU A 610 -23.82 -3.29 -9.87
CA LEU A 610 -23.87 -3.96 -8.55
C LEU A 610 -23.41 -3.05 -7.39
N VAL A 611 -22.46 -2.14 -7.63
CA VAL A 611 -22.06 -1.15 -6.62
C VAL A 611 -23.15 -0.08 -6.46
N GLU A 612 -23.71 0.44 -7.56
CA GLU A 612 -24.82 1.39 -7.56
C GLU A 612 -26.04 0.82 -6.83
N TYR A 613 -26.40 -0.44 -7.09
CA TYR A 613 -27.49 -1.14 -6.39
C TYR A 613 -27.30 -1.11 -4.88
N ILE A 614 -26.10 -1.42 -4.39
CA ILE A 614 -25.80 -1.42 -2.94
C ILE A 614 -25.81 0.01 -2.38
N GLN A 615 -25.34 1.00 -3.14
CA GLN A 615 -25.39 2.41 -2.74
C GLN A 615 -26.83 2.92 -2.62
N ARG A 616 -27.71 2.55 -3.56
CA ARG A 616 -29.14 2.91 -3.57
C ARG A 616 -29.95 2.20 -2.48
N ASN A 617 -29.79 0.88 -2.37
CA ASN A 617 -30.64 0.03 -1.51
C ASN A 617 -30.07 -0.21 -0.10
N GLY A 618 -28.84 0.25 0.18
CA GLY A 618 -28.14 0.05 1.45
C GLY A 618 -27.87 -1.41 1.83
N SER A 619 -28.14 -2.35 0.93
CA SER A 619 -28.22 -3.79 1.19
C SER A 619 -28.07 -4.61 -0.10
N VAL A 620 -28.05 -5.94 0.01
CA VAL A 620 -28.06 -6.88 -1.12
C VAL A 620 -29.27 -7.79 -1.04
N ASP A 621 -29.96 -7.98 -2.16
CA ASP A 621 -31.00 -9.01 -2.30
C ASP A 621 -30.39 -10.35 -2.76
N ARG A 622 -30.46 -11.40 -1.94
CA ARG A 622 -29.88 -12.72 -2.25
C ARG A 622 -30.80 -13.63 -3.06
N ASP A 623 -32.07 -13.24 -3.21
CA ASP A 623 -33.12 -14.01 -3.87
C ASP A 623 -33.57 -13.39 -5.20
N ILE A 624 -32.94 -12.28 -5.61
CA ILE A 624 -33.10 -11.58 -6.89
C ILE A 624 -33.02 -12.54 -8.10
N ALA A 625 -33.71 -12.19 -9.19
CA ALA A 625 -33.80 -13.00 -10.40
C ALA A 625 -32.53 -12.94 -11.28
N GLN A 626 -31.96 -11.74 -11.45
CA GLN A 626 -30.76 -11.51 -12.25
C GLN A 626 -29.55 -11.21 -11.37
N LEU A 627 -28.36 -11.68 -11.80
CA LEU A 627 -27.07 -11.46 -11.12
C LEU A 627 -26.98 -11.96 -9.66
N ASP A 628 -27.86 -12.87 -9.26
CA ASP A 628 -28.03 -13.39 -7.90
C ASP A 628 -26.74 -13.92 -7.24
N VAL A 629 -25.86 -14.54 -8.03
CA VAL A 629 -24.52 -14.97 -7.61
C VAL A 629 -23.69 -13.81 -7.01
N TYR A 630 -23.77 -12.60 -7.57
CA TYR A 630 -23.00 -11.46 -7.09
C TYR A 630 -23.55 -10.90 -5.78
N HIS A 631 -24.85 -11.08 -5.51
CA HIS A 631 -25.47 -10.75 -4.22
C HIS A 631 -25.18 -11.78 -3.13
N ASN A 632 -24.97 -13.05 -3.51
CA ASN A 632 -24.56 -14.12 -2.60
C ASN A 632 -23.04 -14.13 -2.32
N TRP A 633 -22.25 -13.43 -3.15
CA TRP A 633 -20.81 -13.16 -2.96
C TRP A 633 -20.49 -11.65 -3.01
N PRO A 634 -21.07 -10.82 -2.12
CA PRO A 634 -21.11 -9.36 -2.30
C PRO A 634 -19.84 -8.63 -1.83
N GLY A 635 -18.86 -9.32 -1.22
CA GLY A 635 -17.78 -8.70 -0.45
C GLY A 635 -16.97 -7.64 -1.20
N PHE A 636 -16.71 -7.85 -2.50
CA PHE A 636 -16.06 -6.87 -3.37
C PHE A 636 -16.94 -5.63 -3.62
N PHE A 637 -18.22 -5.84 -3.89
CA PHE A 637 -19.17 -4.77 -4.22
C PHE A 637 -19.52 -3.94 -2.99
N SER A 638 -19.78 -4.57 -1.84
CA SER A 638 -20.00 -3.89 -0.56
C SER A 638 -18.78 -3.07 -0.12
N ALA A 639 -17.56 -3.61 -0.28
CA ALA A 639 -16.35 -2.84 0.00
C ALA A 639 -16.17 -1.66 -0.97
N SER A 640 -16.50 -1.85 -2.26
CA SER A 640 -16.42 -0.79 -3.28
C SER A 640 -17.47 0.29 -3.09
N ALA A 641 -18.71 -0.06 -2.71
CA ALA A 641 -19.77 0.87 -2.35
C ALA A 641 -19.38 1.70 -1.13
N LEU A 642 -18.87 1.05 -0.07
CA LEU A 642 -18.36 1.74 1.11
C LEU A 642 -17.20 2.70 0.77
N LEU A 643 -16.26 2.28 -0.08
CA LEU A 643 -15.14 3.14 -0.51
C LEU A 643 -15.60 4.30 -1.39
N SER A 644 -16.57 4.10 -2.28
CA SER A 644 -17.12 5.16 -3.15
C SER A 644 -17.95 6.18 -2.35
N ASN A 645 -18.73 5.70 -1.37
CA ASN A 645 -19.44 6.55 -0.41
C ASN A 645 -18.48 7.35 0.47
N ILE A 646 -17.44 6.71 1.02
CA ILE A 646 -16.39 7.39 1.81
C ILE A 646 -15.60 8.38 0.96
N ALA A 647 -15.32 8.08 -0.31
CA ALA A 647 -14.69 9.00 -1.25
C ALA A 647 -15.66 10.10 -1.73
N GLY A 648 -16.95 10.02 -1.35
CA GLY A 648 -18.04 10.87 -1.83
C GLY A 648 -18.00 11.07 -3.35
N THR A 649 -17.74 9.98 -4.07
CA THR A 649 -17.85 9.91 -5.53
C THR A 649 -19.02 9.01 -5.86
N GLU A 650 -20.17 9.60 -6.21
CA GLU A 650 -21.32 8.87 -6.76
C GLU A 650 -20.89 8.10 -8.03
N ASN A 651 -19.98 8.67 -8.81
CA ASN A 651 -19.43 8.05 -10.00
C ASN A 651 -18.26 7.09 -9.68
N THR A 652 -18.62 5.86 -9.28
CA THR A 652 -17.72 4.71 -9.11
C THR A 652 -16.83 4.43 -10.35
N MET A 653 -17.29 4.80 -11.56
CA MET A 653 -16.56 4.54 -12.81
C MET A 653 -15.19 5.23 -12.83
N ARG A 654 -15.06 6.43 -12.24
CA ARG A 654 -13.77 7.16 -12.17
C ARG A 654 -12.68 6.37 -11.46
N ILE A 655 -13.04 5.59 -10.44
CA ILE A 655 -12.13 4.70 -9.71
C ILE A 655 -11.92 3.41 -10.50
N ALA A 656 -13.00 2.83 -11.02
CA ALA A 656 -12.99 1.57 -11.76
C ALA A 656 -12.13 1.61 -13.06
N ILE A 657 -12.09 2.75 -13.75
CA ILE A 657 -11.25 2.96 -14.95
C ILE A 657 -9.76 2.69 -14.66
N TRP A 658 -9.25 3.07 -13.48
CA TRP A 658 -7.84 2.88 -13.11
C TRP A 658 -7.55 1.55 -12.39
N ALA A 659 -8.56 0.72 -12.13
CA ALA A 659 -8.40 -0.57 -11.47
C ALA A 659 -7.36 -1.51 -12.10
N PRO A 660 -7.22 -1.63 -13.45
CA PRO A 660 -6.16 -2.42 -14.09
C PRO A 660 -4.75 -2.09 -13.61
N VAL A 661 -4.43 -0.81 -13.41
CA VAL A 661 -3.12 -0.37 -12.92
C VAL A 661 -2.96 -0.71 -11.44
N VAL A 662 -3.99 -0.45 -10.63
CA VAL A 662 -3.96 -0.70 -9.18
C VAL A 662 -3.81 -2.19 -8.88
N PHE A 663 -4.65 -3.05 -9.46
CA PHE A 663 -4.58 -4.50 -9.25
C PHE A 663 -3.28 -5.09 -9.80
N SER A 664 -2.76 -4.61 -10.93
CA SER A 664 -1.47 -5.09 -11.44
C SER A 664 -0.30 -4.71 -10.52
N LEU A 665 -0.28 -3.49 -9.96
CA LEU A 665 0.74 -3.09 -8.99
C LEU A 665 0.63 -3.86 -7.66
N LEU A 666 -0.59 -4.14 -7.18
CA LEU A 666 -0.83 -5.00 -6.02
C LEU A 666 -0.40 -6.45 -6.29
N THR A 667 -0.70 -6.98 -7.48
CA THR A 667 -0.25 -8.30 -7.94
C THR A 667 1.28 -8.37 -8.00
N LEU A 668 2.00 -7.32 -8.42
CA LEU A 668 3.48 -7.31 -8.38
C LEU A 668 4.02 -7.48 -6.95
N VAL A 669 3.39 -6.82 -5.96
CA VAL A 669 3.77 -6.94 -4.55
C VAL A 669 3.45 -8.34 -4.01
N ALA A 670 2.23 -8.85 -4.26
CA ALA A 670 1.78 -10.17 -3.83
C ALA A 670 2.61 -11.30 -4.46
N LEU A 671 2.86 -11.22 -5.77
CA LEU A 671 3.69 -12.16 -6.53
C LEU A 671 5.11 -12.17 -5.98
N ARG A 672 5.74 -11.00 -5.79
CA ARG A 672 7.09 -10.94 -5.19
C ARG A 672 7.13 -11.55 -3.80
N PHE A 673 6.09 -11.36 -2.98
CA PHE A 673 5.99 -11.94 -1.64
C PHE A 673 5.91 -13.47 -1.64
N VAL A 674 5.08 -14.08 -2.49
CA VAL A 674 4.99 -15.56 -2.59
C VAL A 674 6.25 -16.17 -3.21
N LEU A 675 6.84 -15.54 -4.23
CA LEU A 675 8.08 -16.01 -4.86
C LEU A 675 9.26 -16.01 -3.88
N GLN A 676 9.30 -15.06 -2.93
CA GLN A 676 10.30 -15.04 -1.85
C GLN A 676 10.19 -16.22 -0.87
N GLN A 677 9.06 -16.93 -0.84
CA GLN A 677 8.92 -18.17 -0.06
C GLN A 677 9.33 -19.43 -0.86
N LEU A 678 9.51 -19.28 -2.18
CA LEU A 678 9.88 -20.37 -3.09
C LEU A 678 11.35 -20.30 -3.54
N THR A 679 12.00 -19.14 -3.45
CA THR A 679 13.44 -19.02 -3.70
C THR A 679 14.10 -17.79 -3.09
N ASP A 680 15.34 -17.98 -2.62
CA ASP A 680 16.23 -16.89 -2.19
C ASP A 680 16.88 -16.09 -3.35
N ASP A 681 16.80 -16.60 -4.59
CA ASP A 681 17.45 -15.98 -5.74
C ASP A 681 16.63 -14.79 -6.24
N ARG A 682 17.07 -13.60 -5.83
CA ARG A 682 16.42 -12.34 -6.20
C ARG A 682 16.41 -12.08 -7.71
N ARG A 683 17.35 -12.62 -8.50
CA ARG A 683 17.32 -12.48 -9.98
C ARG A 683 16.15 -13.27 -10.55
N VAL A 684 15.99 -14.51 -10.09
CA VAL A 684 14.87 -15.37 -10.49
C VAL A 684 13.55 -14.71 -10.11
N VAL A 685 13.41 -14.14 -8.91
CA VAL A 685 12.19 -13.42 -8.50
C VAL A 685 11.86 -12.27 -9.46
N TRP A 686 12.81 -11.36 -9.73
CA TRP A 686 12.56 -10.22 -10.62
C TRP A 686 12.32 -10.61 -12.09
N LEU A 687 13.04 -11.63 -12.59
CA LEU A 687 12.82 -12.17 -13.93
C LEU A 687 11.47 -12.90 -14.05
N THR A 688 11.03 -13.58 -12.99
CA THR A 688 9.69 -14.19 -12.91
C THR A 688 8.60 -13.13 -12.99
N CYS A 689 8.73 -12.03 -12.23
CA CYS A 689 7.76 -10.93 -12.31
C CYS A 689 7.72 -10.32 -13.72
N LEU A 690 8.87 -10.15 -14.38
CA LEU A 690 8.92 -9.66 -15.76
C LEU A 690 8.20 -10.61 -16.74
N PHE A 691 8.44 -11.92 -16.64
CA PHE A 691 7.73 -12.90 -17.47
C PHE A 691 6.23 -12.96 -17.16
N TYR A 692 5.81 -12.87 -15.90
CA TYR A 692 4.40 -12.86 -15.52
C TYR A 692 3.64 -11.70 -16.18
N PHE A 693 4.12 -10.46 -16.03
CA PHE A 693 3.48 -9.29 -16.65
C PHE A 693 3.63 -9.24 -18.18
N ALA A 694 4.62 -9.94 -18.75
CA ALA A 694 4.75 -10.10 -20.20
C ALA A 694 3.92 -11.26 -20.78
N THR A 695 3.18 -12.03 -19.96
CA THR A 695 2.47 -13.25 -20.40
C THR A 695 1.00 -13.31 -19.96
N ASN A 696 0.60 -12.62 -18.89
CA ASN A 696 -0.74 -12.70 -18.31
C ASN A 696 -1.81 -11.96 -19.15
N TRP A 697 -2.10 -12.43 -20.37
CA TRP A 697 -2.98 -11.75 -21.31
C TRP A 697 -4.49 -11.91 -21.02
N VAL A 698 -4.84 -12.72 -20.01
CA VAL A 698 -6.23 -13.08 -19.65
C VAL A 698 -7.12 -11.87 -19.35
N GLY A 699 -6.54 -10.71 -19.02
CA GLY A 699 -7.27 -9.44 -18.94
C GLY A 699 -8.19 -9.30 -17.73
N GLN A 700 -8.02 -10.14 -16.69
CA GLN A 700 -8.90 -10.24 -15.53
C GLN A 700 -8.63 -9.17 -14.44
N GLU A 701 -7.57 -8.39 -14.58
CA GLU A 701 -7.13 -7.32 -13.67
C GLU A 701 -8.01 -6.05 -13.65
N TYR A 702 -9.14 -6.03 -14.37
CA TYR A 702 -10.10 -4.92 -14.36
C TYR A 702 -10.81 -4.74 -13.02
N PHE A 703 -11.75 -3.78 -12.95
CA PHE A 703 -12.62 -3.61 -11.80
C PHE A 703 -13.54 -4.82 -11.65
N SER A 704 -13.06 -5.84 -10.93
CA SER A 704 -13.70 -7.14 -10.79
C SER A 704 -13.38 -7.78 -9.43
N PRO A 705 -14.28 -8.63 -8.92
CA PRO A 705 -13.97 -9.45 -7.76
C PRO A 705 -12.82 -10.44 -8.03
N GLN A 706 -12.64 -10.89 -9.28
CA GLN A 706 -11.59 -11.84 -9.68
C GLN A 706 -10.19 -11.22 -9.55
N ALA A 707 -10.02 -9.93 -9.90
CA ALA A 707 -8.76 -9.21 -9.74
C ALA A 707 -8.34 -9.15 -8.26
N MET A 708 -9.27 -8.77 -7.38
CA MET A 708 -9.03 -8.75 -5.94
C MET A 708 -8.77 -10.15 -5.37
N ALA A 709 -9.56 -11.15 -5.77
CA ALA A 709 -9.42 -12.52 -5.31
C ALA A 709 -8.07 -13.14 -5.71
N HIS A 710 -7.52 -12.81 -6.88
CA HIS A 710 -6.19 -13.25 -7.32
C HIS A 710 -5.06 -12.63 -6.48
N VAL A 711 -5.14 -11.33 -6.17
CA VAL A 711 -4.20 -10.67 -5.24
C VAL A 711 -4.25 -11.34 -3.86
N LEU A 712 -5.45 -11.57 -3.32
CA LEU A 712 -5.65 -12.25 -2.04
C LEU A 712 -5.11 -13.69 -2.08
N TYR A 713 -5.37 -14.45 -3.15
CA TYR A 713 -4.85 -15.81 -3.34
C TYR A 713 -3.31 -15.84 -3.24
N LEU A 714 -2.60 -14.97 -3.97
CA LEU A 714 -1.13 -14.91 -3.93
C LEU A 714 -0.60 -14.54 -2.52
N ILE A 715 -1.25 -13.59 -1.83
CA ILE A 715 -0.90 -13.24 -0.45
C ILE A 715 -1.14 -14.42 0.50
N ILE A 716 -2.28 -15.09 0.41
CA ILE A 716 -2.62 -16.24 1.27
C ILE A 716 -1.65 -17.40 1.04
N ILE A 717 -1.32 -17.76 -0.21
CA ILE A 717 -0.31 -18.80 -0.48
C ILE A 717 1.06 -18.39 0.08
N GLY A 718 1.47 -17.14 -0.07
CA GLY A 718 2.69 -16.62 0.54
C GLY A 718 2.71 -16.72 2.07
N LEU A 719 1.60 -16.37 2.73
CA LEU A 719 1.44 -16.52 4.19
C LEU A 719 1.43 -18.00 4.61
N VAL A 720 0.78 -18.87 3.84
CA VAL A 720 0.73 -20.32 4.10
C VAL A 720 2.12 -20.94 4.04
N LEU A 721 2.92 -20.60 3.02
CA LEU A 721 4.32 -21.05 2.91
C LEU A 721 5.20 -20.48 4.02
N LEU A 722 5.11 -19.18 4.31
CA LEU A 722 5.88 -18.50 5.36
C LEU A 722 5.60 -19.05 6.77
N ALA A 723 4.32 -19.31 7.08
CA ALA A 723 3.86 -19.61 8.44
C ALA A 723 3.75 -21.12 8.72
N PHE A 724 3.43 -21.92 7.71
CA PHE A 724 3.15 -23.36 7.85
C PHE A 724 4.02 -24.24 6.95
N GLY A 725 4.89 -23.67 6.12
CA GLY A 725 5.78 -24.42 5.23
C GLY A 725 6.76 -25.35 5.96
N LYS A 726 7.17 -26.42 5.27
CA LYS A 726 8.11 -27.45 5.77
C LYS A 726 9.43 -26.89 6.29
N ASP A 727 9.85 -25.72 5.81
CA ASP A 727 11.14 -25.10 6.14
C ASP A 727 11.01 -23.94 7.18
N ALA A 728 9.79 -23.60 7.62
CA ALA A 728 9.55 -22.48 8.54
C ALA A 728 10.27 -22.67 9.90
N GLU A 729 11.09 -21.71 10.33
CA GLU A 729 11.91 -21.86 11.55
C GLU A 729 11.11 -21.93 12.86
N ARG A 730 9.87 -21.42 12.88
CA ARG A 730 9.06 -21.26 14.10
C ARG A 730 7.64 -21.75 13.88
N ARG A 731 6.96 -22.14 14.96
CA ARG A 731 5.50 -22.38 14.91
C ARG A 731 4.78 -21.06 14.57
N PRO A 732 3.72 -21.09 13.75
CA PRO A 732 2.94 -19.91 13.41
C PRO A 732 2.35 -19.27 14.67
N SER A 733 2.40 -17.94 14.74
CA SER A 733 1.76 -17.21 15.84
C SER A 733 0.26 -17.17 15.65
N THR A 734 -0.50 -17.09 16.75
CA THR A 734 -1.97 -16.98 16.71
C THR A 734 -2.43 -15.81 15.83
N GLY A 735 -1.71 -14.68 15.85
CA GLY A 735 -1.99 -13.52 15.00
C GLY A 735 -1.79 -13.80 13.50
N LEU A 736 -0.76 -14.56 13.12
CA LEU A 736 -0.50 -14.89 11.72
C LEU A 736 -1.54 -15.87 11.16
N THR A 737 -1.97 -16.84 11.97
CA THR A 737 -3.11 -17.70 11.66
C THR A 737 -4.40 -16.89 11.52
N ALA A 738 -4.69 -15.97 12.46
CA ALA A 738 -5.89 -15.13 12.41
C ALA A 738 -5.92 -14.22 11.17
N ILE A 739 -4.80 -13.57 10.82
CA ILE A 739 -4.67 -12.79 9.58
C ILE A 739 -4.93 -13.67 8.34
N THR A 740 -4.37 -14.88 8.30
CA THR A 740 -4.61 -15.82 7.20
C THR A 740 -6.10 -16.17 7.09
N THR A 741 -6.77 -16.49 8.21
CA THR A 741 -8.22 -16.76 8.23
C THR A 741 -9.05 -15.56 7.78
N ILE A 742 -8.72 -14.34 8.22
CA ILE A 742 -9.42 -13.10 7.81
C ILE A 742 -9.31 -12.88 6.30
N LEU A 743 -8.12 -13.09 5.72
CA LEU A 743 -7.92 -12.97 4.27
C LEU A 743 -8.67 -14.06 3.49
N VAL A 744 -8.75 -15.29 4.02
CA VAL A 744 -9.59 -16.35 3.43
C VAL A 744 -11.07 -15.97 3.48
N ILE A 745 -11.57 -15.42 4.60
CA ILE A 745 -12.96 -14.94 4.71
C ILE A 745 -13.22 -13.82 3.69
N ALA A 746 -12.32 -12.84 3.56
CA ALA A 746 -12.46 -11.75 2.60
C ALA A 746 -12.44 -12.23 1.14
N LEU A 747 -11.62 -13.23 0.81
CA LEU A 747 -11.60 -13.86 -0.51
C LEU A 747 -12.92 -14.62 -0.76
N VAL A 748 -13.37 -15.42 0.21
CA VAL A 748 -14.58 -16.24 0.13
C VAL A 748 -15.86 -15.41 0.06
N SER A 749 -15.96 -14.29 0.77
CA SER A 749 -17.14 -13.42 0.70
C SER A 749 -17.21 -12.61 -0.59
N SER A 750 -16.09 -12.49 -1.32
CA SER A 750 -15.97 -11.63 -2.50
C SER A 750 -16.00 -12.40 -3.83
N HIS A 751 -15.70 -13.70 -3.85
CA HIS A 751 -15.66 -14.46 -5.10
C HIS A 751 -16.01 -15.94 -4.90
N GLN A 752 -16.91 -16.47 -5.73
CA GLN A 752 -17.36 -17.87 -5.70
C GLN A 752 -16.26 -18.88 -6.10
N LEU A 753 -15.64 -18.71 -7.27
CA LEU A 753 -14.72 -19.71 -7.87
C LEU A 753 -13.30 -19.74 -7.29
N THR A 754 -12.67 -18.58 -7.04
CA THR A 754 -11.27 -18.51 -6.55
C THR A 754 -11.00 -19.31 -5.24
N PRO A 755 -11.93 -19.46 -4.29
CA PRO A 755 -11.83 -20.43 -3.20
C PRO A 755 -11.45 -21.85 -3.64
N GLY A 756 -11.96 -22.35 -4.77
CA GLY A 756 -11.58 -23.66 -5.32
C GLY A 756 -10.11 -23.74 -5.75
N ALA A 757 -9.57 -22.66 -6.32
CA ALA A 757 -8.15 -22.56 -6.68
C ALA A 757 -7.26 -22.56 -5.43
N LEU A 758 -7.73 -21.92 -4.36
CA LEU A 758 -7.06 -21.92 -3.05
C LEU A 758 -7.11 -23.29 -2.37
N VAL A 759 -8.25 -23.98 -2.41
CA VAL A 759 -8.43 -25.33 -1.88
C VAL A 759 -7.50 -26.32 -2.58
N THR A 760 -7.52 -26.38 -3.91
CA THR A 760 -6.66 -27.28 -4.70
C THR A 760 -5.18 -27.04 -4.44
N ALA A 761 -4.74 -25.77 -4.37
CA ALA A 761 -3.37 -25.38 -4.04
C ALA A 761 -2.93 -25.82 -2.63
N VAL A 762 -3.72 -25.48 -1.60
CA VAL A 762 -3.36 -25.79 -0.20
C VAL A 762 -3.47 -27.29 0.10
N LEU A 763 -4.46 -27.99 -0.49
CA LEU A 763 -4.55 -29.45 -0.42
C LEU A 763 -3.35 -30.11 -1.12
N GLY A 764 -2.98 -29.67 -2.33
CA GLY A 764 -1.80 -30.17 -3.03
C GLY A 764 -0.52 -30.03 -2.19
N LEU A 765 -0.30 -28.86 -1.59
CA LEU A 765 0.84 -28.61 -0.68
C LEU A 765 0.78 -29.47 0.60
N THR A 766 -0.42 -29.77 1.10
CA THR A 766 -0.63 -30.64 2.27
C THR A 766 -0.34 -32.11 1.95
N LEU A 767 -0.89 -32.63 0.85
CA LEU A 767 -0.73 -34.02 0.40
C LEU A 767 0.72 -34.33 0.04
N THR A 768 1.41 -33.40 -0.62
CA THR A 768 2.84 -33.50 -0.94
C THR A 768 3.78 -33.15 0.22
N ARG A 769 3.24 -33.00 1.45
CA ARG A 769 3.98 -32.74 2.70
C ARG A 769 4.87 -31.49 2.66
N GLN A 770 4.48 -30.47 1.87
CA GLN A 770 5.16 -29.17 1.86
C GLN A 770 4.72 -28.26 3.02
N LEU A 771 3.63 -28.61 3.73
CA LEU A 771 3.19 -27.94 4.95
C LEU A 771 3.42 -28.83 6.19
N ARG A 772 3.85 -28.24 7.31
CA ARG A 772 4.02 -28.90 8.62
C ARG A 772 2.71 -29.12 9.37
N SER A 773 1.66 -28.39 9.01
CA SER A 773 0.38 -28.38 9.70
C SER A 773 -0.77 -28.48 8.72
N LYS A 774 -1.84 -29.18 9.11
CA LYS A 774 -3.09 -29.28 8.36
C LYS A 774 -4.03 -28.09 8.59
N ILE A 775 -3.70 -27.17 9.51
CA ILE A 775 -4.55 -26.02 9.86
C ILE A 775 -4.96 -25.19 8.62
N PRO A 776 -4.05 -24.82 7.68
CA PRO A 776 -4.45 -24.12 6.46
C PRO A 776 -5.47 -24.88 5.62
N ALA A 777 -5.30 -26.19 5.46
CA ALA A 777 -6.26 -27.04 4.73
C ALA A 777 -7.64 -27.05 5.40
N VAL A 778 -7.70 -27.10 6.73
CA VAL A 778 -8.97 -27.00 7.47
C VAL A 778 -9.62 -25.63 7.26
N ILE A 779 -8.86 -24.53 7.32
CA ILE A 779 -9.38 -23.17 7.11
C ILE A 779 -9.97 -23.01 5.70
N VAL A 780 -9.23 -23.40 4.66
CA VAL A 780 -9.70 -23.21 3.28
C VAL A 780 -10.82 -24.15 2.87
N LEU A 781 -11.06 -25.24 3.59
CA LEU A 781 -12.25 -26.09 3.41
C LEU A 781 -13.45 -25.58 4.22
N ALA A 782 -13.24 -25.23 5.49
CA ALA A 782 -14.31 -24.85 6.39
C ALA A 782 -14.92 -23.49 6.05
N VAL A 783 -14.12 -22.48 5.69
CA VAL A 783 -14.63 -21.13 5.44
C VAL A 783 -15.57 -21.06 4.21
N PRO A 784 -15.21 -21.60 3.03
CA PRO A 784 -16.15 -21.66 1.90
C PRO A 784 -17.39 -22.50 2.19
N ALA A 785 -17.24 -23.66 2.84
CA ALA A 785 -18.36 -24.52 3.20
C ALA A 785 -19.33 -23.83 4.17
N LEU A 786 -18.82 -23.09 5.17
CA LEU A 786 -19.63 -22.30 6.08
C LEU A 786 -20.34 -21.14 5.36
N TRP A 787 -19.67 -20.45 4.42
CA TRP A 787 -20.30 -19.39 3.63
C TRP A 787 -21.44 -19.91 2.75
N ALA A 788 -21.19 -21.02 2.03
CA ALA A 788 -22.16 -21.73 1.22
C ALA A 788 -23.37 -22.24 2.03
N ALA A 789 -23.12 -22.74 3.25
CA ALA A 789 -24.17 -23.23 4.15
C ALA A 789 -24.92 -22.13 4.92
N THR A 790 -24.52 -20.86 4.81
CA THR A 790 -25.13 -19.75 5.58
C THR A 790 -25.53 -18.57 4.69
N PHE A 791 -24.56 -17.73 4.29
CA PHE A 791 -24.85 -16.51 3.55
C PHE A 791 -25.31 -16.80 2.11
N ALA A 792 -24.59 -17.68 1.40
CA ALA A 792 -24.88 -18.05 0.00
C ALA A 792 -25.86 -19.24 -0.14
N PHE A 793 -26.49 -19.67 0.95
CA PHE A 793 -27.41 -20.82 0.95
C PHE A 793 -28.58 -20.72 -0.06
N PRO A 794 -29.21 -19.54 -0.30
CA PRO A 794 -30.29 -19.44 -1.28
C PRO A 794 -29.85 -19.77 -2.71
N TYR A 795 -28.69 -19.27 -3.13
CA TYR A 795 -28.06 -19.62 -4.41
C TYR A 795 -27.72 -21.11 -4.46
N VAL A 796 -26.97 -21.61 -3.47
CA VAL A 796 -26.53 -23.02 -3.44
C VAL A 796 -27.72 -23.98 -3.52
N ARG A 797 -28.82 -23.70 -2.79
CA ARG A 797 -30.03 -24.52 -2.83
C ARG A 797 -30.70 -24.55 -4.22
N ARG A 798 -30.69 -23.45 -4.97
CA ARG A 798 -31.25 -23.39 -6.33
C ARG A 798 -30.36 -24.13 -7.34
N ASN A 799 -29.05 -23.96 -7.25
CA ASN A 799 -28.12 -24.37 -8.30
C ASN A 799 -27.46 -25.74 -8.08
N VAL A 800 -27.52 -26.32 -6.87
CA VAL A 800 -26.85 -27.60 -6.53
C VAL A 800 -27.18 -28.76 -7.47
N GLY A 801 -28.41 -28.82 -8.00
CA GLY A 801 -28.80 -29.86 -8.96
C GLY A 801 -28.03 -29.77 -10.29
N GLY A 802 -27.88 -28.56 -10.82
CA GLY A 802 -27.12 -28.30 -12.04
C GLY A 802 -25.61 -28.45 -11.82
N GLU A 803 -25.07 -27.90 -10.73
CA GLU A 803 -23.65 -28.03 -10.41
C GLU A 803 -23.23 -29.49 -10.21
N LEU A 804 -24.06 -30.32 -9.55
CA LEU A 804 -23.82 -31.76 -9.43
C LEU A 804 -23.93 -32.50 -10.78
N GLY A 805 -24.80 -32.05 -11.69
CA GLY A 805 -24.93 -32.60 -13.04
C GLY A 805 -23.70 -32.34 -13.92
N SER A 806 -23.04 -31.18 -13.76
CA SER A 806 -21.78 -30.83 -14.44
C SER A 806 -20.55 -31.57 -13.87
N PHE A 807 -20.68 -32.34 -12.79
CA PHE A 807 -19.52 -32.91 -12.10
C PHE A 807 -18.98 -34.15 -12.83
N GLY A 808 -18.08 -33.94 -13.80
CA GLY A 808 -17.37 -35.01 -14.52
C GLY A 808 -17.25 -34.81 -16.03
N THR A 809 -17.84 -33.75 -16.59
CA THR A 809 -17.82 -33.37 -18.03
C THR A 809 -16.47 -32.79 -18.49
N LEU A 810 -15.36 -33.43 -18.08
CA LEU A 810 -13.96 -32.97 -18.21
C LEU A 810 -13.52 -32.51 -19.62
N PHE A 811 -14.23 -32.90 -20.68
CA PHE A 811 -13.85 -32.65 -22.08
C PHE A 811 -14.88 -31.86 -22.90
N GLY A 812 -16.10 -31.61 -22.40
CA GLY A 812 -17.14 -30.89 -23.18
C GLY A 812 -16.74 -29.46 -23.56
N ASN A 813 -15.91 -28.82 -22.72
CA ASN A 813 -15.46 -27.44 -22.89
C ASN A 813 -14.35 -27.24 -23.95
N ALA A 814 -13.74 -28.31 -24.48
CA ALA A 814 -12.61 -28.18 -25.41
C ALA A 814 -13.04 -27.96 -26.87
N ASP A 815 -14.13 -28.59 -27.29
CA ASP A 815 -14.48 -28.70 -28.72
C ASP A 815 -15.12 -27.42 -29.30
N GLY A 816 -15.94 -26.70 -28.53
CA GLY A 816 -16.60 -25.46 -28.99
C GLY A 816 -15.61 -24.37 -29.43
N SER A 817 -14.65 -24.04 -28.54
CA SER A 817 -13.67 -22.97 -28.77
C SER A 817 -12.71 -23.18 -29.96
N LEU A 818 -12.64 -24.41 -30.49
CA LEU A 818 -11.83 -24.76 -31.65
C LEU A 818 -12.64 -24.73 -32.95
N ALA A 819 -13.91 -25.15 -32.92
CA ALA A 819 -14.81 -25.08 -34.07
C ALA A 819 -15.14 -23.63 -34.47
N GLU A 820 -15.40 -22.76 -33.49
CA GLU A 820 -15.73 -21.33 -33.68
C GLU A 820 -14.58 -20.50 -34.25
N THR A 821 -13.31 -20.93 -34.10
CA THR A 821 -12.18 -20.14 -34.63
C THR A 821 -12.21 -20.05 -36.18
N ALA A 822 -12.89 -20.98 -36.86
CA ALA A 822 -12.98 -21.01 -38.32
C ALA A 822 -14.00 -20.00 -38.92
N THR A 823 -14.94 -19.50 -38.11
CA THR A 823 -15.95 -18.50 -38.54
C THR A 823 -15.56 -17.06 -38.21
N GLN A 824 -14.48 -16.86 -37.44
CA GLN A 824 -13.91 -15.55 -37.07
C GLN A 824 -13.17 -14.88 -38.24
N SER A 825 -13.05 -13.54 -38.20
CA SER A 825 -12.26 -12.80 -39.19
C SER A 825 -10.75 -13.11 -39.12
N GLU A 826 -10.04 -12.91 -40.24
CA GLU A 826 -8.59 -13.19 -40.34
C GLU A 826 -7.76 -12.49 -39.24
N GLY A 827 -8.15 -11.27 -38.85
CA GLY A 827 -7.51 -10.53 -37.76
C GLY A 827 -7.71 -11.18 -36.40
N GLN A 828 -8.92 -11.63 -36.08
CA GLN A 828 -9.21 -12.32 -34.82
C GLN A 828 -8.61 -13.73 -34.76
N GLN A 829 -8.53 -14.44 -35.89
CA GLN A 829 -7.77 -15.70 -36.00
C GLN A 829 -6.29 -15.49 -35.66
N LEU A 830 -5.66 -14.41 -36.15
CA LEU A 830 -4.28 -14.06 -35.80
C LEU A 830 -4.13 -13.70 -34.32
N VAL A 831 -5.06 -12.94 -33.74
CA VAL A 831 -5.10 -12.62 -32.30
C VAL A 831 -5.16 -13.89 -31.45
N SER A 832 -6.04 -14.83 -31.80
CA SER A 832 -6.18 -16.13 -31.14
C SER A 832 -4.90 -16.97 -31.26
N LEU A 833 -4.30 -17.05 -32.45
CA LEU A 833 -3.05 -17.76 -32.69
C LEU A 833 -1.88 -17.20 -31.88
N MET A 834 -1.75 -15.86 -31.80
CA MET A 834 -0.69 -15.20 -31.05
C MET A 834 -0.84 -15.39 -29.54
N GLY A 835 -2.07 -15.32 -29.01
CA GLY A 835 -2.38 -15.65 -27.62
C GLY A 835 -2.01 -17.11 -27.28
N ARG A 836 -2.44 -18.07 -28.11
CA ARG A 836 -2.06 -19.50 -27.98
C ARG A 836 -0.54 -19.70 -28.04
N THR A 837 0.15 -18.98 -28.93
CA THR A 837 1.62 -19.04 -29.07
C THR A 837 2.33 -18.57 -27.80
N ALA A 838 1.86 -17.51 -27.13
CA ALA A 838 2.43 -17.08 -25.85
C ALA A 838 2.25 -18.14 -24.74
N VAL A 839 1.08 -18.79 -24.66
CA VAL A 839 0.81 -19.87 -23.69
C VAL A 839 1.72 -21.08 -23.95
N VAL A 840 1.87 -21.52 -25.20
CA VAL A 840 2.77 -22.62 -25.57
C VAL A 840 4.22 -22.25 -25.29
N ALA A 841 4.66 -21.03 -25.62
CA ALA A 841 6.02 -20.57 -25.37
C ALA A 841 6.36 -20.57 -23.88
N ILE A 842 5.53 -19.95 -23.01
CA ILE A 842 5.79 -19.94 -21.56
C ILE A 842 5.77 -21.36 -20.98
N GLY A 843 4.88 -22.23 -21.46
CA GLY A 843 4.79 -23.63 -21.05
C GLY A 843 6.06 -24.42 -21.42
N LEU A 844 6.54 -24.30 -22.65
CA LEU A 844 7.79 -24.93 -23.10
C LEU A 844 9.00 -24.45 -22.28
N PHE A 845 9.13 -23.14 -22.05
CA PHE A 845 10.21 -22.62 -21.20
C PHE A 845 10.09 -23.09 -19.74
N ALA A 846 8.88 -23.19 -19.19
CA ALA A 846 8.64 -23.75 -17.86
C ALA A 846 9.07 -25.23 -17.78
N VAL A 847 8.71 -26.05 -18.76
CA VAL A 847 9.11 -27.47 -18.83
C VAL A 847 10.63 -27.60 -18.95
N ILE A 848 11.29 -26.81 -19.80
CA ILE A 848 12.76 -26.77 -19.91
C ILE A 848 13.41 -26.42 -18.56
N GLY A 849 12.86 -25.43 -17.86
CA GLY A 849 13.33 -25.02 -16.54
C GLY A 849 13.16 -26.09 -15.45
N LEU A 850 12.00 -26.74 -15.42
CA LEU A 850 11.69 -27.84 -14.52
C LEU A 850 12.65 -29.03 -14.75
N ILE A 851 12.85 -29.44 -16.00
CA ILE A 851 13.79 -30.52 -16.37
C ILE A 851 15.22 -30.14 -15.99
N ARG A 852 15.65 -28.88 -16.22
CA ARG A 852 16.98 -28.40 -15.81
C ARG A 852 17.16 -28.44 -14.29
N ARG A 853 16.18 -27.97 -13.51
CA ARG A 853 16.23 -28.01 -12.04
C ARG A 853 16.28 -29.44 -11.52
N TRP A 854 15.45 -30.34 -12.07
CA TRP A 854 15.41 -31.74 -11.66
C TRP A 854 16.73 -32.47 -11.95
N ARG A 855 17.33 -32.27 -13.15
CA ARG A 855 18.66 -32.81 -13.49
C ARG A 855 19.78 -32.31 -12.58
N LEU A 856 19.62 -31.12 -11.99
CA LEU A 856 20.54 -30.54 -11.01
C LEU A 856 20.22 -30.94 -9.56
N GLY A 857 19.34 -31.92 -9.34
CA GLY A 857 18.96 -32.43 -8.02
C GLY A 857 17.93 -31.58 -7.27
N HIS A 858 17.51 -30.44 -7.82
CA HIS A 858 16.50 -29.58 -7.21
C HIS A 858 15.08 -30.01 -7.63
N ARG A 859 14.25 -30.38 -6.65
CA ARG A 859 12.89 -30.89 -6.91
C ARG A 859 11.77 -29.84 -6.87
N ASP A 860 12.01 -28.68 -6.25
CA ASP A 860 11.11 -27.52 -6.19
C ASP A 860 9.61 -27.83 -5.99
N ILE A 861 9.30 -28.85 -5.17
CA ILE A 861 8.00 -29.53 -5.13
C ILE A 861 6.85 -28.54 -4.86
N ALA A 862 7.01 -27.58 -3.94
CA ALA A 862 5.98 -26.59 -3.65
C ALA A 862 5.61 -25.73 -4.87
N ALA A 863 6.61 -25.30 -5.67
CA ALA A 863 6.36 -24.54 -6.89
C ALA A 863 5.73 -25.41 -7.99
N ALA A 864 6.17 -26.66 -8.14
CA ALA A 864 5.59 -27.59 -9.12
C ALA A 864 4.13 -27.95 -8.78
N VAL A 865 3.81 -28.12 -7.50
CA VAL A 865 2.45 -28.33 -7.01
C VAL A 865 1.57 -27.11 -7.29
N LEU A 866 2.03 -25.91 -6.97
CA LEU A 866 1.27 -24.67 -7.21
C LEU A 866 1.07 -24.37 -8.71
N MET A 867 1.99 -24.82 -9.56
CA MET A 867 1.85 -24.74 -11.02
C MET A 867 0.75 -25.66 -11.58
N VAL A 868 0.57 -26.85 -10.98
CA VAL A 868 -0.34 -27.89 -11.49
C VAL A 868 -1.69 -27.90 -10.75
N SER A 869 -1.74 -27.46 -9.49
CA SER A 869 -2.96 -27.50 -8.68
C SER A 869 -4.18 -26.79 -9.30
N PRO A 870 -4.05 -25.69 -10.07
CA PRO A 870 -5.21 -25.08 -10.74
C PRO A 870 -5.92 -26.05 -11.69
N ALA A 871 -5.25 -27.07 -12.25
CA ALA A 871 -5.91 -28.07 -13.10
C ALA A 871 -6.99 -28.88 -12.35
N GLY A 872 -6.97 -28.90 -11.01
CA GLY A 872 -8.07 -29.45 -10.21
C GLY A 872 -9.38 -28.68 -10.34
N LEU A 873 -9.36 -27.44 -10.86
CA LEU A 873 -10.56 -26.69 -11.22
C LEU A 873 -11.32 -27.31 -12.41
N LEU A 874 -10.65 -28.05 -13.30
CA LEU A 874 -11.32 -28.70 -14.44
C LEU A 874 -12.32 -29.77 -13.99
N ALA A 875 -12.17 -30.32 -12.78
CA ALA A 875 -13.13 -31.24 -12.18
C ALA A 875 -14.33 -30.53 -11.53
N ALA A 876 -14.37 -29.20 -11.53
CA ALA A 876 -15.38 -28.40 -10.85
C ALA A 876 -15.97 -27.35 -11.81
N ASN A 877 -17.12 -27.72 -12.39
CA ASN A 877 -18.12 -26.87 -13.04
C ASN A 877 -17.88 -26.51 -14.53
N ASP A 878 -18.98 -26.48 -15.29
CA ASP A 878 -19.07 -25.99 -16.66
C ASP A 878 -19.40 -24.49 -16.64
N PHE A 879 -18.36 -23.65 -16.52
CA PHE A 879 -18.49 -22.19 -16.43
C PHE A 879 -18.19 -21.54 -17.79
N ASP A 880 -19.15 -21.58 -18.71
CA ASP A 880 -19.12 -20.99 -20.08
C ASP A 880 -17.80 -21.21 -20.85
N GLY A 881 -17.17 -22.38 -20.70
CA GLY A 881 -15.85 -22.68 -21.27
C GLY A 881 -14.66 -21.88 -20.68
N GLU A 882 -14.90 -20.84 -19.87
CA GLU A 882 -13.85 -19.95 -19.33
C GLU A 882 -12.90 -20.64 -18.34
N ILE A 883 -13.27 -21.80 -17.81
CA ILE A 883 -12.53 -22.48 -16.74
C ILE A 883 -11.05 -22.69 -17.10
N ILE A 884 -10.74 -22.93 -18.39
CA ILE A 884 -9.37 -23.09 -18.89
C ILE A 884 -8.51 -21.82 -18.74
N PHE A 885 -9.10 -20.64 -18.90
CA PHE A 885 -8.42 -19.36 -18.67
C PHE A 885 -8.12 -19.14 -17.18
N ARG A 886 -8.99 -19.63 -16.29
CA ARG A 886 -8.78 -19.57 -14.83
C ARG A 886 -7.67 -20.54 -14.40
N VAL A 887 -7.63 -21.76 -14.95
CA VAL A 887 -6.51 -22.70 -14.76
C VAL A 887 -5.19 -22.04 -15.16
N PHE A 888 -5.15 -21.40 -16.33
CA PHE A 888 -3.95 -20.68 -16.80
C PHE A 888 -3.58 -19.53 -15.85
N LEU A 889 -4.51 -18.63 -15.52
CA LEU A 889 -4.30 -17.46 -14.65
C LEU A 889 -3.61 -17.80 -13.33
N PHE A 890 -4.06 -18.86 -12.64
CA PHE A 890 -3.46 -19.30 -11.38
C PHE A 890 -2.13 -20.06 -11.58
N ALA A 891 -1.89 -20.64 -12.75
CA ALA A 891 -0.64 -21.32 -13.09
C ALA A 891 0.47 -20.37 -13.57
N VAL A 892 0.16 -19.25 -14.25
CA VAL A 892 1.15 -18.30 -14.82
C VAL A 892 2.24 -17.89 -13.83
N PRO A 893 1.96 -17.54 -12.55
CA PRO A 893 2.99 -17.19 -11.57
C PRO A 893 4.12 -18.23 -11.44
N PHE A 894 3.76 -19.51 -11.55
CA PHE A 894 4.67 -20.64 -11.34
C PHE A 894 5.26 -21.15 -12.66
N LEU A 895 4.51 -21.06 -13.76
CA LEU A 895 5.04 -21.23 -15.13
C LEU A 895 6.17 -20.21 -15.38
N ALA A 896 5.93 -18.93 -15.09
CA ALA A 896 6.92 -17.86 -15.19
C ALA A 896 8.15 -18.11 -14.29
N LEU A 897 7.95 -18.69 -13.10
CA LEU A 897 9.05 -19.07 -12.20
C LEU A 897 9.93 -20.15 -12.82
N PHE A 898 9.36 -21.24 -13.32
CA PHE A 898 10.15 -22.27 -13.98
C PHE A 898 10.77 -21.79 -15.29
N ALA A 899 10.09 -20.91 -16.05
CA ALA A 899 10.67 -20.30 -17.24
C ALA A 899 11.87 -19.41 -16.90
N ALA A 900 11.85 -18.65 -15.78
CA ALA A 900 13.02 -17.98 -15.25
C ALA A 900 14.13 -18.96 -14.84
N ARG A 901 13.80 -20.12 -14.26
CA ARG A 901 14.77 -21.21 -13.96
C ARG A 901 15.39 -21.84 -15.20
N ALA A 902 14.76 -21.77 -16.38
CA ALA A 902 15.37 -22.23 -17.62
C ALA A 902 16.65 -21.43 -17.95
N LEU A 903 16.66 -20.13 -17.64
CA LEU A 903 17.78 -19.21 -17.87
C LEU A 903 18.71 -19.08 -16.65
N LEU A 904 18.18 -19.22 -15.43
CA LEU A 904 18.89 -19.15 -14.16
C LEU A 904 18.62 -20.40 -13.29
N PRO A 905 19.26 -21.54 -13.61
CA PRO A 905 18.97 -22.82 -12.95
C PRO A 905 19.59 -22.95 -11.55
N THR A 906 20.67 -22.20 -11.25
CA THR A 906 21.36 -22.19 -9.94
C THR A 906 21.65 -20.76 -9.48
N VAL A 907 21.77 -20.56 -8.17
CA VAL A 907 22.09 -19.25 -7.54
C VAL A 907 23.48 -18.73 -7.95
N THR A 908 24.36 -19.64 -8.37
CA THR A 908 25.72 -19.35 -8.87
C THR A 908 25.77 -19.05 -10.37
N ALA A 909 24.67 -19.22 -11.11
CA ALA A 909 24.64 -18.95 -12.54
C ALA A 909 24.78 -17.44 -12.80
N SER A 910 25.82 -17.04 -13.52
CA SER A 910 25.96 -15.66 -13.98
C SER A 910 24.87 -15.35 -15.01
N PHE A 911 24.11 -14.27 -14.82
CA PHE A 911 23.22 -13.73 -15.85
C PHE A 911 24.07 -13.02 -16.93
N ASP A 912 24.65 -13.84 -17.80
CA ASP A 912 25.65 -13.42 -18.79
C ASP A 912 25.01 -12.81 -20.04
N ARG A 913 25.82 -12.50 -21.06
CA ARG A 913 25.30 -11.94 -22.31
C ARG A 913 24.36 -12.91 -23.05
N ARG A 914 24.58 -14.23 -22.95
CA ARG A 914 23.75 -15.24 -23.62
C ARG A 914 22.39 -15.37 -22.93
N SER A 915 22.35 -15.44 -21.60
CA SER A 915 21.12 -15.44 -20.82
C SER A 915 20.32 -14.15 -20.98
N VAL A 916 20.98 -12.98 -21.10
CA VAL A 916 20.29 -11.71 -21.43
C VAL A 916 19.66 -11.76 -22.83
N VAL A 917 20.36 -12.26 -23.85
CA VAL A 917 19.81 -12.37 -25.22
C VAL A 917 18.66 -13.37 -25.26
N ALA A 918 18.80 -14.53 -24.61
CA ALA A 918 17.73 -15.52 -24.51
C ALA A 918 16.52 -14.99 -23.74
N ALA A 919 16.73 -14.26 -22.63
CA ALA A 919 15.66 -13.56 -21.92
C ALA A 919 14.99 -12.50 -22.80
N SER A 920 15.76 -11.71 -23.57
CA SER A 920 15.21 -10.68 -24.45
C SER A 920 14.34 -11.28 -25.55
N ALA A 921 14.80 -12.36 -26.20
CA ALA A 921 14.03 -13.07 -27.21
C ALA A 921 12.78 -13.72 -26.61
N MET A 922 12.89 -14.34 -25.44
CA MET A 922 11.75 -14.93 -24.74
C MET A 922 10.72 -13.87 -24.34
N VAL A 923 11.13 -12.75 -23.73
CA VAL A 923 10.22 -11.63 -23.40
C VAL A 923 9.58 -11.10 -24.68
N ALA A 924 10.33 -10.91 -25.78
CA ALA A 924 9.76 -10.44 -27.03
C ALA A 924 8.66 -11.38 -27.57
N ILE A 925 8.87 -12.70 -27.53
CA ILE A 925 7.86 -13.68 -27.97
C ILE A 925 6.61 -13.61 -27.09
N VAL A 926 6.74 -13.73 -25.77
CA VAL A 926 5.56 -13.76 -24.88
C VAL A 926 4.87 -12.40 -24.82
N LEU A 927 5.61 -11.29 -24.81
CA LEU A 927 5.06 -9.93 -24.81
C LEU A 927 4.34 -9.63 -26.11
N THR A 928 4.83 -10.11 -27.26
CA THR A 928 4.10 -9.96 -28.54
C THR A 928 2.77 -10.69 -28.47
N GLY A 929 2.77 -11.98 -28.11
CA GLY A 929 1.51 -12.74 -27.98
C GLY A 929 0.58 -12.19 -26.89
N PHE A 930 1.13 -11.61 -25.82
CA PHE A 930 0.37 -10.84 -24.82
C PHE A 930 -0.28 -9.60 -25.44
N LEU A 931 0.46 -8.80 -26.21
CA LEU A 931 -0.07 -7.59 -26.83
C LEU A 931 -1.21 -7.91 -27.80
N PHE A 932 -1.11 -9.00 -28.57
CA PHE A 932 -2.22 -9.52 -29.38
C PHE A 932 -3.40 -9.98 -28.52
N GLY A 933 -3.18 -10.87 -27.55
CA GLY A 933 -4.27 -11.39 -26.70
C GLY A 933 -4.98 -10.29 -25.87
N HIS A 934 -4.24 -9.27 -25.45
CA HIS A 934 -4.73 -8.18 -24.60
C HIS A 934 -5.33 -7.02 -25.40
N PHE A 935 -4.69 -6.55 -26.47
CA PHE A 935 -5.13 -5.38 -27.25
C PHE A 935 -5.82 -5.73 -28.58
N GLY A 936 -5.80 -7.00 -29.00
CA GLY A 936 -6.43 -7.46 -30.24
C GLY A 936 -7.96 -7.47 -30.21
N LYS A 937 -8.57 -7.49 -29.02
CA LYS A 937 -10.02 -7.49 -28.82
C LYS A 937 -10.61 -6.11 -28.54
N GLU A 938 -9.84 -5.04 -28.78
CA GLU A 938 -10.27 -3.71 -28.33
C GLU A 938 -11.41 -3.09 -29.14
N ARG A 939 -11.72 -3.62 -30.34
CA ARG A 939 -12.87 -3.17 -31.14
C ARG A 939 -14.22 -3.43 -30.44
N GLN A 940 -14.34 -4.54 -29.71
CA GLN A 940 -15.52 -4.88 -28.88
C GLN A 940 -15.45 -4.32 -27.44
N ASN A 941 -14.25 -4.07 -26.91
CA ASN A 941 -14.02 -3.64 -25.52
C ASN A 941 -14.04 -2.11 -25.36
N TYR A 942 -13.68 -1.35 -26.39
CA TYR A 942 -13.88 0.10 -26.40
C TYR A 942 -15.36 0.42 -26.59
N PHE A 943 -15.89 1.30 -25.75
CA PHE A 943 -17.22 1.90 -25.89
C PHE A 943 -17.06 3.40 -26.15
N SER A 944 -17.61 3.86 -27.26
CA SER A 944 -17.61 5.28 -27.63
C SER A 944 -18.57 6.10 -26.75
N PRO A 945 -18.38 7.43 -26.65
CA PRO A 945 -19.34 8.31 -25.99
C PRO A 945 -20.76 8.20 -26.56
N ASP A 946 -20.89 7.99 -27.87
CA ASP A 946 -22.17 7.83 -28.56
C ASP A 946 -22.92 6.57 -28.12
N GLU A 947 -22.20 5.44 -27.97
CA GLU A 947 -22.78 4.18 -27.48
C GLU A 947 -23.22 4.30 -26.01
N ILE A 948 -22.49 5.05 -25.19
CA ILE A 948 -22.88 5.34 -23.81
C ILE A 948 -24.11 6.26 -23.77
N ALA A 949 -24.19 7.25 -24.66
CA ALA A 949 -25.36 8.13 -24.78
C ALA A 949 -26.61 7.37 -25.25
N ALA A 950 -26.47 6.49 -26.24
CA ALA A 950 -27.53 5.60 -26.71
C ALA A 950 -28.07 4.72 -25.58
N ALA A 951 -27.17 4.07 -24.85
CA ALA A 951 -27.53 3.18 -23.76
C ALA A 951 -28.15 3.92 -22.55
N ASN A 952 -27.66 5.11 -22.21
CA ASN A 952 -28.30 5.97 -21.20
C ASN A 952 -29.70 6.43 -21.63
N SER A 953 -29.94 6.68 -22.92
CA SER A 953 -31.28 7.06 -23.40
C SER A 953 -32.34 6.00 -23.08
N ILE A 954 -31.97 4.72 -23.07
CA ILE A 954 -32.87 3.62 -22.65
C ILE A 954 -33.11 3.71 -21.14
N LEU A 955 -32.07 3.90 -20.32
CA LEU A 955 -32.17 4.01 -18.85
C LEU A 955 -33.03 5.20 -18.36
N ASP A 956 -33.14 6.25 -19.19
CA ASP A 956 -33.93 7.46 -18.93
C ASP A 956 -35.37 7.37 -19.46
N LEU A 957 -35.62 6.55 -20.50
CA LEU A 957 -36.90 6.49 -21.22
C LEU A 957 -37.71 5.20 -21.00
N ALA A 958 -37.08 4.11 -20.56
CA ALA A 958 -37.74 2.83 -20.39
C ALA A 958 -38.48 2.75 -19.02
N PRO A 959 -39.75 2.30 -19.00
CA PRO A 959 -40.47 2.02 -17.76
C PRO A 959 -39.92 0.77 -17.06
N ASP A 960 -40.31 0.57 -15.80
CA ASP A 960 -40.01 -0.66 -15.06
C ASP A 960 -40.69 -1.85 -15.74
N GLY A 961 -39.97 -2.96 -15.91
CA GLY A 961 -40.45 -4.15 -16.61
C GLY A 961 -40.33 -4.09 -18.14
N ALA A 962 -39.78 -3.02 -18.72
CA ALA A 962 -39.56 -2.94 -20.17
C ALA A 962 -38.59 -4.01 -20.67
N LEU A 963 -38.94 -4.62 -21.81
CA LEU A 963 -38.11 -5.56 -22.53
C LEU A 963 -37.15 -4.83 -23.50
N ILE A 964 -35.87 -5.15 -23.41
CA ILE A 964 -34.78 -4.63 -24.22
C ILE A 964 -34.22 -5.79 -25.06
N ILE A 965 -34.47 -5.74 -26.37
CA ILE A 965 -33.86 -6.66 -27.33
C ILE A 965 -32.49 -6.10 -27.74
N GLU A 966 -31.46 -6.91 -27.60
CA GLU A 966 -30.07 -6.52 -27.85
C GLU A 966 -29.40 -7.52 -28.80
N ALA A 967 -28.52 -7.07 -29.70
CA ALA A 967 -27.86 -7.99 -30.63
C ALA A 967 -26.89 -8.95 -29.93
N GLU A 968 -26.09 -8.42 -29.00
CA GLU A 968 -25.17 -9.14 -28.13
C GLU A 968 -25.25 -8.53 -26.71
N PRO A 969 -24.94 -9.29 -25.66
CA PRO A 969 -24.96 -8.78 -24.29
C PRO A 969 -23.75 -7.92 -23.95
N TYR A 970 -23.84 -7.24 -22.80
CA TYR A 970 -22.75 -6.48 -22.17
C TYR A 970 -22.25 -5.26 -22.95
N TYR A 971 -23.12 -4.60 -23.71
CA TYR A 971 -22.85 -3.23 -24.19
C TYR A 971 -22.74 -2.22 -23.01
N ALA A 972 -22.28 -1.00 -23.28
CA ALA A 972 -22.10 0.02 -22.25
C ALA A 972 -23.41 0.28 -21.48
N THR A 973 -23.32 0.48 -20.16
CA THR A 973 -24.43 0.75 -19.22
C THR A 973 -25.64 -0.21 -19.21
N ASN A 974 -25.68 -1.24 -20.07
CA ASN A 974 -26.70 -2.30 -20.14
C ASN A 974 -27.16 -2.77 -18.75
N LEU A 975 -26.22 -3.23 -17.93
CA LEU A 975 -26.49 -3.76 -16.59
C LEU A 975 -26.37 -2.71 -15.46
N LEU A 976 -26.63 -1.43 -15.76
CA LEU A 976 -27.01 -0.47 -14.72
C LEU A 976 -28.51 -0.60 -14.48
N ARG A 977 -28.93 -0.67 -13.22
CA ARG A 977 -30.35 -0.88 -12.84
C ARG A 977 -30.97 -2.15 -13.44
N TYR A 978 -30.19 -3.22 -13.59
CA TYR A 978 -30.60 -4.52 -14.13
C TYR A 978 -31.82 -5.14 -13.41
N GLU A 979 -32.14 -4.69 -12.19
CA GLU A 979 -33.36 -5.07 -11.48
C GLU A 979 -34.66 -4.48 -12.09
N ARG A 980 -34.57 -3.52 -13.01
CA ARG A 980 -35.72 -2.81 -13.62
C ARG A 980 -36.09 -3.30 -15.03
N PHE A 981 -35.22 -4.02 -15.73
CA PHE A 981 -35.38 -4.31 -17.16
C PHE A 981 -35.14 -5.79 -17.48
N GLU A 982 -35.85 -6.30 -18.49
CA GLU A 982 -35.61 -7.62 -19.06
C GLU A 982 -34.77 -7.48 -20.33
N HIS A 983 -33.75 -8.32 -20.50
CA HIS A 983 -32.81 -8.25 -21.61
C HIS A 983 -32.82 -9.56 -22.40
N VAL A 984 -33.05 -9.48 -23.72
CA VAL A 984 -33.01 -10.62 -24.64
C VAL A 984 -31.87 -10.44 -25.64
N PRO A 985 -30.70 -11.08 -25.42
CA PRO A 985 -29.60 -11.09 -26.36
C PRO A 985 -29.91 -12.04 -27.53
N PHE A 986 -30.38 -11.47 -28.63
CA PHE A 986 -30.78 -12.15 -29.86
C PHE A 986 -29.76 -13.18 -30.36
N SER A 987 -28.46 -12.89 -30.24
CA SER A 987 -27.39 -13.83 -30.61
C SER A 987 -27.44 -15.17 -29.89
N LYS A 988 -27.97 -15.21 -28.66
CA LYS A 988 -27.99 -16.38 -27.77
C LYS A 988 -29.32 -17.15 -27.80
N GLU A 989 -30.29 -16.65 -28.54
CA GLU A 989 -31.55 -17.35 -28.77
C GLU A 989 -31.33 -18.68 -29.55
N PRO A 990 -32.23 -19.67 -29.40
CA PRO A 990 -32.16 -20.91 -30.16
C PRO A 990 -32.09 -20.67 -31.68
N PRO A 991 -31.41 -21.55 -32.46
CA PRO A 991 -31.29 -21.39 -33.90
C PRO A 991 -32.63 -21.14 -34.61
N GLU A 992 -33.69 -21.84 -34.21
CA GLU A 992 -35.05 -21.66 -34.76
C GLU A 992 -35.61 -20.25 -34.53
N SER A 993 -35.44 -19.69 -33.32
CA SER A 993 -35.80 -18.30 -33.01
C SER A 993 -34.97 -17.31 -33.83
N ARG A 994 -33.67 -17.59 -34.01
CA ARG A 994 -32.78 -16.73 -34.79
C ARG A 994 -33.13 -16.72 -36.28
N ASP A 995 -33.41 -17.88 -36.86
CA ASP A 995 -33.83 -18.02 -38.26
C ASP A 995 -35.17 -17.31 -38.52
N ARG A 996 -36.12 -17.31 -37.56
CA ARG A 996 -37.36 -16.53 -37.64
C ARG A 996 -37.09 -15.03 -37.75
N VAL A 997 -36.29 -14.46 -36.85
CA VAL A 997 -35.92 -13.02 -36.87
C VAL A 997 -35.16 -12.67 -38.15
N LEU A 998 -34.29 -13.55 -38.65
CA LEU A 998 -33.56 -13.30 -39.90
C LEU A 998 -34.47 -13.31 -41.14
N ALA A 999 -35.63 -13.98 -41.06
CA ALA A 999 -36.64 -13.98 -42.11
C ALA A 999 -37.60 -12.78 -42.04
N ASP A 1000 -38.02 -12.38 -40.83
CA ASP A 1000 -38.86 -11.20 -40.58
C ASP A 1000 -38.40 -10.45 -39.30
N PRO A 1001 -37.41 -9.53 -39.42
CA PRO A 1001 -36.85 -8.84 -38.27
C PRO A 1001 -37.86 -7.97 -37.51
N ALA A 1002 -38.70 -7.25 -38.24
CA ALA A 1002 -39.64 -6.30 -37.65
C ALA A 1002 -40.83 -7.02 -37.03
N GLY A 1003 -41.44 -7.97 -37.74
CA GLY A 1003 -42.58 -8.72 -37.24
C GLY A 1003 -42.24 -9.54 -36.00
N VAL A 1004 -41.11 -10.24 -35.99
CA VAL A 1004 -40.73 -11.11 -34.85
C VAL A 1004 -40.27 -10.30 -33.64
N PHE A 1005 -39.51 -9.21 -33.81
CA PHE A 1005 -39.21 -8.34 -32.66
C PHE A 1005 -40.47 -7.64 -32.12
N ALA A 1006 -41.40 -7.21 -32.99
CA ALA A 1006 -42.67 -6.64 -32.52
C ALA A 1006 -43.58 -7.69 -31.84
N GLU A 1007 -43.55 -8.96 -32.28
CA GLU A 1007 -44.20 -10.10 -31.59
C GLU A 1007 -43.64 -10.27 -30.18
N TRP A 1008 -42.31 -10.26 -30.01
CA TRP A 1008 -41.67 -10.42 -28.71
C TRP A 1008 -41.95 -9.24 -27.77
N LEU A 1009 -41.82 -8.00 -28.27
CA LEU A 1009 -42.06 -6.78 -27.47
C LEU A 1009 -43.55 -6.55 -27.12
N ARG A 1010 -44.49 -7.18 -27.83
CA ARG A 1010 -45.93 -7.20 -27.48
C ARG A 1010 -46.32 -8.37 -26.57
N SER A 1011 -45.42 -9.33 -26.32
CA SER A 1011 -45.69 -10.51 -25.49
C SER A 1011 -45.54 -10.26 -23.99
N THR A 1012 -45.00 -9.10 -23.61
CA THR A 1012 -44.82 -8.65 -22.22
C THR A 1012 -46.02 -7.86 -21.72
N ASP A 1013 -46.26 -7.89 -20.40
CA ASP A 1013 -47.37 -7.16 -19.75
C ASP A 1013 -47.27 -5.63 -19.94
N GLU A 1014 -46.06 -5.11 -20.18
CA GLU A 1014 -45.78 -3.72 -20.58
C GLU A 1014 -45.37 -3.69 -22.07
N PRO A 1015 -46.14 -3.06 -22.97
CA PRO A 1015 -45.84 -3.03 -24.41
C PRO A 1015 -44.74 -2.03 -24.81
N THR A 1016 -44.07 -1.38 -23.85
CA THR A 1016 -43.09 -0.31 -24.10
C THR A 1016 -41.67 -0.88 -24.31
N GLY A 1017 -41.50 -1.65 -25.39
CA GLY A 1017 -40.25 -2.35 -25.72
C GLY A 1017 -39.22 -1.53 -26.49
N PHE A 1018 -37.93 -1.89 -26.35
CA PHE A 1018 -36.81 -1.24 -27.05
C PHE A 1018 -35.94 -2.27 -27.80
N VAL A 1019 -35.32 -1.84 -28.91
CA VAL A 1019 -34.29 -2.61 -29.63
C VAL A 1019 -33.03 -1.76 -29.75
N VAL A 1020 -31.87 -2.32 -29.38
CA VAL A 1020 -30.58 -1.60 -29.35
C VAL A 1020 -29.49 -2.30 -30.14
N PHE A 1021 -28.88 -1.56 -31.06
CA PHE A 1021 -27.74 -1.99 -31.86
C PHE A 1021 -26.57 -1.02 -31.74
N THR A 1022 -25.38 -1.55 -31.46
CA THR A 1022 -24.14 -0.78 -31.27
C THR A 1022 -22.96 -1.38 -32.02
N ARG A 1023 -21.99 -0.53 -32.35
CA ARG A 1023 -20.72 -0.92 -32.97
C ARG A 1023 -19.96 -1.95 -32.12
N SER A 1024 -19.96 -1.84 -30.79
CA SER A 1024 -19.33 -2.81 -29.89
C SER A 1024 -20.03 -4.18 -29.90
N GLN A 1025 -21.37 -4.24 -29.95
CA GLN A 1025 -22.09 -5.50 -30.16
C GLN A 1025 -21.77 -6.13 -31.51
N GLN A 1026 -21.70 -5.34 -32.58
CA GLN A 1026 -21.30 -5.86 -33.89
C GLN A 1026 -19.88 -6.41 -33.86
N ALA A 1027 -18.94 -5.69 -33.24
CA ALA A 1027 -17.57 -6.17 -33.08
C ALA A 1027 -17.47 -7.44 -32.22
N LEU A 1028 -18.36 -7.62 -31.23
CA LEU A 1028 -18.42 -8.82 -30.40
C LEU A 1028 -18.95 -10.02 -31.22
N ALA A 1029 -20.08 -9.87 -31.90
CA ALA A 1029 -20.69 -10.92 -32.72
C ALA A 1029 -19.75 -11.41 -33.85
N GLU A 1030 -19.00 -10.50 -34.47
CA GLU A 1030 -17.97 -10.81 -35.49
C GLU A 1030 -16.72 -11.49 -34.89
N ALA A 1031 -16.40 -11.23 -33.61
CA ALA A 1031 -15.24 -11.79 -32.92
C ALA A 1031 -15.53 -13.16 -32.26
N THR A 1032 -16.77 -13.43 -31.88
CA THR A 1032 -17.22 -14.76 -31.41
C THR A 1032 -17.61 -15.66 -32.58
N GLY A 1033 -18.20 -15.09 -33.64
CA GLY A 1033 -18.81 -15.84 -34.74
C GLY A 1033 -20.27 -16.26 -34.45
N ASP A 1034 -20.90 -15.66 -33.43
CA ASP A 1034 -22.29 -15.92 -33.03
C ASP A 1034 -23.31 -15.56 -34.12
N LEU A 1035 -23.05 -14.51 -34.89
CA LEU A 1035 -23.89 -14.03 -36.00
C LEU A 1035 -23.05 -13.84 -37.28
N PRO A 1036 -23.62 -14.08 -38.48
CA PRO A 1036 -22.94 -13.78 -39.73
C PRO A 1036 -22.61 -12.29 -39.89
N ILE A 1037 -21.46 -11.98 -40.47
CA ILE A 1037 -20.98 -10.61 -40.73
C ILE A 1037 -22.05 -9.77 -41.45
N GLY A 1038 -22.26 -8.53 -40.99
CA GLY A 1038 -23.25 -7.59 -41.56
C GLY A 1038 -24.71 -7.89 -41.17
N THR A 1039 -24.98 -8.87 -40.30
CA THR A 1039 -26.35 -9.17 -39.84
C THR A 1039 -26.96 -8.00 -39.08
N ILE A 1040 -26.27 -7.39 -38.12
CA ILE A 1040 -26.79 -6.26 -37.34
C ILE A 1040 -27.09 -5.05 -38.25
N SER A 1041 -26.27 -4.79 -39.27
CA SER A 1041 -26.53 -3.73 -40.25
C SER A 1041 -27.81 -3.99 -41.07
N ARG A 1042 -28.09 -5.25 -41.42
CA ARG A 1042 -29.35 -5.65 -42.09
C ARG A 1042 -30.55 -5.52 -41.16
N LEU A 1043 -30.44 -5.94 -39.90
CA LEU A 1043 -31.49 -5.78 -38.89
C LEU A 1043 -31.81 -4.30 -38.65
N THR A 1044 -30.78 -3.44 -38.55
CA THR A 1044 -30.93 -1.98 -38.39
C THR A 1044 -31.72 -1.39 -39.56
N ALA A 1045 -31.31 -1.67 -40.80
CA ALA A 1045 -31.98 -1.17 -42.00
C ALA A 1045 -33.44 -1.68 -42.15
N ALA A 1046 -33.72 -2.91 -41.69
CA ALA A 1046 -35.09 -3.43 -41.67
C ALA A 1046 -35.98 -2.61 -40.71
N LEU A 1047 -35.52 -2.38 -39.47
CA LEU A 1047 -36.26 -1.61 -38.46
C LEU A 1047 -36.42 -0.12 -38.81
N GLU A 1048 -35.42 0.50 -39.45
CA GLU A 1048 -35.54 1.88 -39.95
C GLU A 1048 -36.68 2.07 -40.98
N SER A 1049 -37.02 1.00 -41.71
CA SER A 1049 -38.11 1.00 -42.70
C SER A 1049 -39.46 0.52 -42.17
N ALA A 1050 -39.51 0.01 -40.94
CA ALA A 1050 -40.68 -0.66 -40.36
C ALA A 1050 -41.67 0.34 -39.72
N PRO A 1051 -42.97 0.28 -40.04
CA PRO A 1051 -43.97 1.17 -39.45
C PRO A 1051 -44.20 0.94 -37.94
N GLU A 1052 -43.89 -0.26 -37.43
CA GLU A 1052 -44.05 -0.66 -36.02
C GLU A 1052 -43.06 0.04 -35.08
N PHE A 1053 -41.96 0.59 -35.59
CA PHE A 1053 -40.86 1.11 -34.77
C PHE A 1053 -40.69 2.63 -34.90
N GLU A 1054 -40.33 3.28 -33.79
CA GLU A 1054 -39.89 4.67 -33.71
C GLU A 1054 -38.38 4.70 -33.49
N LEU A 1055 -37.67 5.53 -34.26
CA LEU A 1055 -36.24 5.77 -34.06
C LEU A 1055 -36.04 6.80 -32.93
N VAL A 1056 -35.55 6.33 -31.77
CA VAL A 1056 -35.39 7.16 -30.56
C VAL A 1056 -33.99 7.75 -30.45
N PHE A 1057 -32.96 7.02 -30.91
CA PHE A 1057 -31.58 7.50 -30.93
C PHE A 1057 -30.87 7.00 -32.19
N THR A 1058 -30.05 7.85 -32.81
CA THR A 1058 -29.18 7.47 -33.92
C THR A 1058 -27.86 8.23 -33.85
N SER A 1059 -26.78 7.52 -34.20
CA SER A 1059 -25.41 8.02 -34.27
C SER A 1059 -24.59 7.11 -35.19
N PRO A 1060 -23.36 7.48 -35.60
CA PRO A 1060 -22.51 6.59 -36.39
C PRO A 1060 -22.14 5.27 -35.69
N ASN A 1061 -22.32 5.17 -34.37
CA ASN A 1061 -21.84 4.06 -33.54
C ASN A 1061 -22.96 3.28 -32.83
N ALA A 1062 -24.19 3.80 -32.80
CA ALA A 1062 -25.31 3.22 -32.06
C ALA A 1062 -26.68 3.74 -32.54
N THR A 1063 -27.66 2.84 -32.53
CA THR A 1063 -29.05 3.08 -32.94
C THR A 1063 -30.00 2.42 -31.93
N VAL A 1064 -31.05 3.14 -31.53
CA VAL A 1064 -32.08 2.66 -30.59
C VAL A 1064 -33.46 2.88 -31.19
N PHE A 1065 -34.23 1.81 -31.25
CA PHE A 1065 -35.64 1.81 -31.65
C PHE A 1065 -36.53 1.57 -30.43
N ARG A 1066 -37.75 2.09 -30.48
CA ARG A 1066 -38.85 1.76 -29.55
C ARG A 1066 -40.02 1.20 -30.36
N LEU A 1067 -40.74 0.23 -29.80
CA LEU A 1067 -42.03 -0.18 -30.35
C LEU A 1067 -43.04 0.97 -30.24
N ARG A 1068 -43.76 1.29 -31.32
CA ARG A 1068 -44.84 2.28 -31.29
C ARG A 1068 -46.04 1.72 -30.54
N GLU A 1069 -46.63 2.55 -29.68
CA GLU A 1069 -47.97 2.31 -29.19
C GLU A 1069 -48.95 2.27 -30.38
N GLU A 1070 -49.83 1.27 -30.40
CA GLU A 1070 -50.91 1.23 -31.40
C GLU A 1070 -51.89 2.37 -31.12
N THR A 1071 -51.95 3.35 -32.03
CA THR A 1071 -53.05 4.34 -32.01
C THR A 1071 -54.38 3.61 -32.20
N PRO A 1072 -55.35 3.76 -31.28
CA PRO A 1072 -56.62 3.03 -31.29
C PRO A 1072 -57.58 3.46 -32.41
#